data_AF-A0A7V2ELX9-F1
#
_entry.id   AF-A0A7V2ELX9-F1
#
_cell.length_a   1.000
_cell.length_b   1.000
_cell.length_c   1.000
_cell.angle_alpha   90.00
_cell.angle_beta   90.00
_cell.angle_gamma   90.00
#
_symmetry.space_group_name_H-M   'P 1'
#
loop_
_entity.id
_entity.type
_entity.pdbx_description
1 polymer ?
#
loop_
_entity_poly.entity_id
_entity_poly.type
_entity_poly.pdbx_seq_one_letter_code
_entity_poly.pdbx_strand_id
1 'polypeptide(L)'
;MKKTSILIAILLIVFASTSISEQLSTEQDAELYRQIMIWRGETDVSLSSDSLEGKIGKCGTPLLMSISQQIKNASLKTQQAWIALLYERYDQEAPETYGSPKGHFLIHYATDGVHAARTDENLGINPTTGVPEYVESTAAIFDYVYEYQIDTLGYKDPPRDDFYPEGGDERFDVYLVDLATVGWGNAYGVTFPDMQFGTSGQYSTAFQALDNDYYELPLYEDRPLEAVRVTAGHEFFHVTQFGYDVLEFENMGTDTDLDDRHHWVEMSAVWMEEEIYDHVNDYYNYLPSYLSSIYRALYTNQPGLYQYGAVLWPKYLSEKWGRDIIKDIWERCEAQIGPNVFQNAFSDAIEQFSGGEYTFGQALSELYIWNYFTGLRARDNFGFEEAGEFVNYLGNPIQVPDSVREGNSYRFNILNFKDYPLEFNSVVGEFFYFPQVMGGFYLRFTGVDQLDSSLTINFKGLPSKRVLGVTYDIIWNNRLMAYNPHIPTQPIYIDPVVYAADSSEITIEHDLLQQYDEFVLVLSPFVIPRANINYIDDLVFSLNVTDTSEPIETIVISEPYPNPYVISQSAGQDIYVEVMQPEPQPIRMQVYTLSGERVFESEVAASRTTEIVGWNGHNEEGDVVASGMYLLYISVGDVDRVLKVAIIE
;
A
#
# COMPACT_ATOMS: atom_id res chain seq x y z
N MET A 1 -17.13 27.77 36.69
CA MET A 1 -18.31 27.50 37.56
C MET A 1 -19.65 27.76 36.88
N LYS A 2 -19.98 28.97 36.37
CA LYS A 2 -21.28 29.18 35.68
C LYS A 2 -21.35 28.61 34.24
N LYS A 3 -20.22 28.55 33.51
CA LYS A 3 -20.11 27.93 32.16
C LYS A 3 -20.30 26.40 32.22
N THR A 4 -19.57 25.76 33.13
CA THR A 4 -19.58 24.31 33.38
C THR A 4 -20.96 23.74 33.75
N SER A 5 -21.78 24.49 34.51
CA SER A 5 -23.09 24.00 34.98
C SER A 5 -24.23 24.10 33.96
N ILE A 6 -24.11 24.95 32.94
CA ILE A 6 -25.12 25.08 31.87
C ILE A 6 -24.87 24.04 30.78
N LEU A 7 -23.60 23.72 30.49
CA LEU A 7 -23.20 22.72 29.49
C LEU A 7 -23.49 21.28 29.93
N ILE A 8 -23.19 20.93 31.20
CA ILE A 8 -23.53 19.62 31.78
C ILE A 8 -25.03 19.32 31.66
N ALA A 9 -25.88 20.35 31.76
CA ALA A 9 -27.34 20.20 31.66
C ALA A 9 -27.84 20.00 30.22
N ILE A 10 -27.12 20.47 29.20
CA ILE A 10 -27.50 20.31 27.78
C ILE A 10 -27.01 18.95 27.25
N LEU A 11 -25.81 18.50 27.63
CA LEU A 11 -25.26 17.19 27.25
C LEU A 11 -25.96 16.01 27.94
N LEU A 12 -26.39 16.15 29.20
CA LEU A 12 -27.21 15.12 29.87
C LEU A 12 -28.57 14.87 29.18
N ILE A 13 -29.04 15.81 28.36
CA ILE A 13 -30.29 15.69 27.60
C ILE A 13 -30.03 15.01 26.24
N VAL A 14 -28.86 15.19 25.63
CA VAL A 14 -28.48 14.54 24.36
C VAL A 14 -28.18 13.04 24.54
N PHE A 15 -27.64 12.63 25.68
CA PHE A 15 -27.42 11.21 26.01
C PHE A 15 -28.67 10.48 26.55
N ALA A 16 -29.82 11.15 26.64
CA ALA A 16 -31.05 10.57 27.17
C ALA A 16 -31.91 9.82 26.11
N SER A 17 -31.53 9.80 24.84
CA SER A 17 -32.29 9.09 23.78
C SER A 17 -31.76 7.69 23.51
N THR A 18 -32.32 6.73 24.25
CA THR A 18 -32.66 5.35 23.86
C THR A 18 -31.81 4.64 22.79
N SER A 19 -30.82 3.89 23.27
CA SER A 19 -30.61 2.47 22.92
C SER A 19 -29.93 1.81 24.11
N ILE A 20 -30.33 0.60 24.49
CA ILE A 20 -29.66 -0.19 25.53
C ILE A 20 -28.35 -0.70 24.89
N SER A 21 -27.33 0.15 24.80
CA SER A 21 -25.97 -0.36 24.64
C SER A 21 -25.50 -0.89 25.98
N GLU A 22 -24.73 -1.98 25.95
CA GLU A 22 -24.12 -2.55 27.15
C GLU A 22 -23.06 -1.55 27.65
N GLN A 23 -23.09 -1.24 28.95
CA GLN A 23 -22.04 -0.42 29.56
C GLN A 23 -20.69 -1.12 29.40
N LEU A 24 -19.62 -0.34 29.25
CA LEU A 24 -18.26 -0.90 29.24
C LEU A 24 -18.03 -1.75 30.51
N SER A 25 -17.31 -2.87 30.36
CA SER A 25 -16.88 -3.63 31.54
C SER A 25 -15.94 -2.78 32.41
N THR A 26 -15.84 -3.12 33.69
CA THR A 26 -14.98 -2.38 34.64
C THR A 26 -13.52 -2.27 34.17
N GLU A 27 -13.01 -3.29 33.48
CA GLU A 27 -11.64 -3.30 32.94
C GLU A 27 -11.52 -2.35 31.73
N GLN A 28 -12.49 -2.40 30.81
CA GLN A 28 -12.52 -1.51 29.65
C GLN A 28 -12.70 -0.04 30.06
N ASP A 29 -13.57 0.25 31.02
CA ASP A 29 -13.75 1.62 31.55
C ASP A 29 -12.50 2.13 32.26
N ALA A 30 -11.82 1.27 33.05
CA ALA A 30 -10.59 1.64 33.74
C ALA A 30 -9.44 1.91 32.76
N GLU A 31 -9.34 1.12 31.69
CA GLU A 31 -8.35 1.30 30.63
C GLU A 31 -8.62 2.58 29.83
N LEU A 32 -9.88 2.83 29.45
CA LEU A 32 -10.28 4.06 28.77
C LEU A 32 -10.00 5.30 29.63
N TYR A 33 -10.36 5.25 30.92
CA TYR A 33 -10.02 6.29 31.88
C TYR A 33 -8.52 6.51 31.96
N ARG A 34 -7.73 5.44 32.07
CA ARG A 34 -6.27 5.51 32.15
C ARG A 34 -5.68 6.21 30.92
N GLN A 35 -6.15 5.87 29.73
CA GLN A 35 -5.71 6.48 28.47
C GLN A 35 -5.99 8.00 28.47
N ILE A 36 -7.22 8.40 28.80
CA ILE A 36 -7.61 9.83 28.90
C ILE A 36 -6.71 10.59 29.89
N MET A 37 -6.41 10.00 31.04
CA MET A 37 -5.59 10.66 32.06
C MET A 37 -4.12 10.78 31.68
N ILE A 38 -3.58 9.83 30.92
CA ILE A 38 -2.20 9.93 30.39
C ILE A 38 -2.10 11.12 29.45
N TRP A 39 -3.07 11.34 28.55
CA TRP A 39 -3.05 12.48 27.63
C TRP A 39 -3.32 13.81 28.32
N ARG A 40 -4.06 13.82 29.42
CA ARG A 40 -4.16 15.02 30.28
C ARG A 40 -2.86 15.32 31.05
N GLY A 41 -1.82 14.48 30.93
CA GLY A 41 -0.55 14.66 31.66
C GLY A 41 -0.66 14.42 33.17
N GLU A 42 -1.70 13.73 33.64
CA GLU A 42 -2.10 13.68 35.06
C GLU A 42 -1.68 12.38 35.80
N THR A 43 -0.88 11.49 35.20
CA THR A 43 -0.44 10.23 35.85
C THR A 43 1.08 10.04 35.90
N ASP A 44 1.56 9.47 37.01
CA ASP A 44 2.96 9.10 37.29
C ASP A 44 3.48 8.11 36.22
N VAL A 45 4.46 8.54 35.42
CA VAL A 45 4.97 7.88 34.20
C VAL A 45 5.85 6.66 34.55
N SER A 46 5.28 5.65 35.22
CA SER A 46 5.95 4.38 35.52
C SER A 46 5.28 3.16 34.86
N LEU A 47 4.39 3.37 33.89
CA LEU A 47 3.91 2.36 32.95
C LEU A 47 4.34 2.84 31.57
N SER A 48 5.09 2.01 30.85
CA SER A 48 6.01 2.46 29.81
C SER A 48 5.34 3.30 28.71
N SER A 49 6.07 4.34 28.30
CA SER A 49 5.85 5.08 27.07
C SER A 49 5.58 4.15 25.88
N ASP A 50 6.20 2.95 25.88
CA ASP A 50 6.00 1.85 24.91
C ASP A 50 4.52 1.54 24.58
N SER A 51 3.57 1.79 25.49
CA SER A 51 2.14 1.50 25.25
C SER A 51 1.40 2.52 24.36
N LEU A 52 1.94 3.74 24.23
CA LEU A 52 1.43 4.81 23.36
C LEU A 52 2.38 5.10 22.18
N GLU A 53 3.68 4.85 22.33
CA GLU A 53 4.75 5.09 21.34
C GLU A 53 4.56 4.35 20.00
N GLY A 54 3.62 3.39 19.92
CA GLY A 54 3.21 2.74 18.68
C GLY A 54 1.76 3.03 18.24
N LYS A 55 0.98 3.76 19.03
CA LYS A 55 -0.43 4.09 18.75
C LYS A 55 -0.62 5.50 18.22
N ILE A 56 0.17 6.46 18.69
CA ILE A 56 0.19 7.83 18.18
C ILE A 56 1.27 7.88 17.11
N GLY A 57 0.83 7.82 15.84
CA GLY A 57 1.71 7.94 14.68
C GLY A 57 1.93 9.42 14.32
N LYS A 58 1.74 9.75 13.04
CA LYS A 58 1.80 11.11 12.51
C LYS A 58 0.66 12.00 13.04
N CYS A 59 -0.55 11.45 13.23
CA CYS A 59 -1.76 12.20 13.62
C CYS A 59 -2.41 11.59 14.86
N GLY A 60 -2.83 12.45 15.81
CA GLY A 60 -3.55 12.03 17.03
C GLY A 60 -5.06 11.86 16.86
N THR A 61 -5.63 12.32 15.75
CA THR A 61 -7.08 12.39 15.50
C THR A 61 -7.80 11.03 15.57
N PRO A 62 -7.29 9.92 14.98
CA PRO A 62 -7.97 8.63 15.03
C PRO A 62 -8.26 8.15 16.45
N LEU A 63 -7.34 8.44 17.37
CA LEU A 63 -7.44 8.03 18.76
C LEU A 63 -8.60 8.75 19.45
N LEU A 64 -8.77 10.05 19.20
CA LEU A 64 -9.90 10.83 19.73
C LEU A 64 -11.24 10.37 19.15
N MET A 65 -11.27 10.07 17.84
CA MET A 65 -12.48 9.56 17.18
C MET A 65 -12.92 8.22 17.79
N SER A 66 -12.00 7.27 17.94
CA SER A 66 -12.27 5.96 18.55
C SER A 66 -12.84 6.09 19.97
N ILE A 67 -12.38 7.07 20.74
CA ILE A 67 -12.86 7.30 22.11
C ILE A 67 -14.21 7.98 22.15
N SER A 68 -14.45 8.96 21.28
CA SER A 68 -15.73 9.65 21.17
C SER A 68 -16.90 8.68 20.94
N GLN A 69 -16.62 7.54 20.29
CA GLN A 69 -17.60 6.47 20.10
C GLN A 69 -17.83 5.66 21.38
N GLN A 70 -16.76 5.32 22.11
CA GLN A 70 -16.82 4.48 23.31
C GLN A 70 -17.32 5.24 24.55
N ILE A 71 -17.06 6.54 24.64
CA ILE A 71 -17.29 7.34 25.85
C ILE A 71 -18.76 7.39 26.27
N LYS A 72 -19.68 7.23 25.30
CA LYS A 72 -21.13 7.19 25.53
C LYS A 72 -21.52 6.04 26.47
N ASN A 73 -20.74 4.95 26.48
CA ASN A 73 -20.98 3.73 27.26
C ASN A 73 -20.11 3.64 28.53
N ALA A 74 -19.22 4.61 28.73
CA ALA A 74 -18.27 4.64 29.86
C ALA A 74 -18.93 5.10 31.18
N SER A 75 -18.21 4.95 32.28
CA SER A 75 -18.66 5.46 33.58
C SER A 75 -18.71 6.99 33.59
N LEU A 76 -19.55 7.56 34.47
CA LEU A 76 -19.64 9.02 34.62
C LEU A 76 -18.28 9.66 34.94
N LYS A 77 -17.41 8.95 35.67
CA LYS A 77 -16.05 9.40 35.99
C LYS A 77 -15.20 9.52 34.72
N THR A 78 -15.27 8.52 33.85
CA THR A 78 -14.57 8.51 32.55
C THR A 78 -15.11 9.56 31.61
N GLN A 79 -16.44 9.70 31.52
CA GLN A 79 -17.09 10.77 30.76
C GLN A 79 -16.68 12.16 31.25
N GLN A 80 -16.55 12.36 32.57
CA GLN A 80 -16.09 13.63 33.13
C GLN A 80 -14.62 13.94 32.79
N ALA A 81 -13.75 12.93 32.80
CA ALA A 81 -12.35 13.11 32.40
C ALA A 81 -12.22 13.42 30.90
N TRP A 82 -13.03 12.77 30.06
CA TRP A 82 -13.10 13.08 28.63
C TRP A 82 -13.59 14.50 28.35
N ILE A 83 -14.67 14.91 29.02
CA ILE A 83 -15.18 16.28 28.93
C ILE A 83 -14.08 17.26 29.39
N ALA A 84 -13.34 16.95 30.46
CA ALA A 84 -12.23 17.78 30.87
C ALA A 84 -11.17 17.89 29.76
N LEU A 85 -10.79 16.80 29.09
CA LEU A 85 -9.85 16.84 27.96
C LEU A 85 -10.33 17.72 26.79
N LEU A 86 -11.61 17.64 26.41
CA LEU A 86 -12.14 18.43 25.28
C LEU A 86 -12.33 19.92 25.60
N TYR A 87 -12.69 20.24 26.85
CA TYR A 87 -13.03 21.61 27.27
C TYR A 87 -11.90 22.32 28.02
N GLU A 88 -10.86 21.61 28.45
CA GLU A 88 -9.55 22.20 28.80
C GLU A 88 -8.79 22.42 27.49
N ARG A 89 -9.31 23.36 26.67
CA ARG A 89 -8.57 23.86 25.51
C ARG A 89 -7.22 24.41 25.98
N TYR A 90 -6.24 24.42 25.07
CA TYR A 90 -4.87 24.87 25.34
C TYR A 90 -4.75 26.40 25.54
N ASP A 91 -5.81 27.07 25.99
CA ASP A 91 -5.87 28.52 26.21
C ASP A 91 -4.85 28.99 27.26
N GLN A 92 -4.44 28.13 28.20
CA GLN A 92 -3.44 28.49 29.21
C GLN A 92 -2.01 28.33 28.68
N GLU A 93 -1.80 27.29 27.88
CA GLU A 93 -0.53 26.94 27.24
C GLU A 93 -0.22 27.90 26.08
N ALA A 94 -1.26 28.38 25.38
CA ALA A 94 -1.18 29.24 24.21
C ALA A 94 -2.10 30.49 24.36
N PRO A 95 -1.78 31.42 25.29
CA PRO A 95 -2.70 32.48 25.71
C PRO A 95 -2.81 33.68 24.74
N GLU A 96 -1.87 33.83 23.80
CA GLU A 96 -1.88 34.91 22.83
C GLU A 96 -2.61 34.47 21.55
N THR A 97 -3.21 35.41 20.83
CA THR A 97 -3.98 35.10 19.61
C THR A 97 -3.56 35.95 18.43
N TYR A 98 -3.62 35.35 17.24
CA TYR A 98 -3.40 36.03 15.98
C TYR A 98 -4.45 35.60 14.94
N GLY A 99 -5.15 36.57 14.39
CA GLY A 99 -6.16 36.34 13.37
C GLY A 99 -5.58 36.14 11.99
N SER A 100 -6.02 35.12 11.26
CA SER A 100 -5.55 34.90 9.89
C SER A 100 -5.92 36.05 8.94
N PRO A 101 -5.08 36.36 7.93
CA PRO A 101 -5.29 37.49 7.03
C PRO A 101 -6.63 37.52 6.28
N LYS A 102 -7.19 36.35 5.95
CA LYS A 102 -8.51 36.20 5.29
C LYS A 102 -9.64 36.03 6.28
N GLY A 103 -9.34 35.84 7.57
CA GLY A 103 -10.31 35.82 8.65
C GLY A 103 -11.00 34.46 8.83
N HIS A 104 -10.42 33.37 8.35
CA HIS A 104 -10.97 32.03 8.57
C HIS A 104 -10.52 31.41 9.90
N PHE A 105 -9.33 31.76 10.41
CA PHE A 105 -8.69 31.10 11.55
C PHE A 105 -8.25 32.07 12.64
N LEU A 106 -8.23 31.56 13.88
CA LEU A 106 -7.62 32.17 15.04
C LEU A 106 -6.47 31.27 15.52
N ILE A 107 -5.25 31.76 15.40
CA ILE A 107 -4.06 31.03 15.84
C ILE A 107 -3.77 31.40 17.30
N HIS A 108 -3.78 30.41 18.17
CA HIS A 108 -3.39 30.52 19.58
C HIS A 108 -1.94 30.13 19.73
N TYR A 109 -1.16 30.91 20.49
CA TYR A 109 0.27 30.65 20.68
C TYR A 109 0.80 31.19 22.01
N ALA A 110 1.99 30.73 22.41
CA ALA A 110 2.75 31.32 23.49
C ALA A 110 3.99 32.05 22.96
N THR A 111 4.48 33.03 23.72
CA THR A 111 5.73 33.75 23.40
C THR A 111 6.91 33.33 24.29
N ASP A 112 6.65 32.52 25.32
CA ASP A 112 7.64 32.03 26.27
C ASP A 112 7.27 30.64 26.80
N GLY A 113 8.19 30.03 27.56
CA GLY A 113 8.02 28.67 28.07
C GLY A 113 8.25 27.60 27.00
N VAL A 114 7.79 26.38 27.30
CA VAL A 114 7.95 25.22 26.41
C VAL A 114 7.02 25.30 25.19
N HIS A 115 5.86 25.96 25.33
CA HIS A 115 4.90 26.15 24.23
C HIS A 115 5.18 27.39 23.38
N ALA A 116 6.35 28.03 23.54
CA ALA A 116 6.69 29.24 22.79
C ALA A 116 6.74 28.93 21.30
N ALA A 117 6.00 29.67 20.49
CA ALA A 117 6.06 29.51 19.04
C ALA A 117 7.50 29.73 18.53
N ARG A 118 7.88 28.95 17.52
CA ARG A 118 9.24 28.96 16.98
C ARG A 118 9.72 30.36 16.65
N THR A 119 10.91 30.66 17.15
CA THR A 119 11.71 31.80 16.72
C THR A 119 13.16 31.37 16.53
N ASP A 120 13.72 31.63 15.36
CA ASP A 120 15.10 31.29 15.00
C ASP A 120 15.71 32.33 14.05
N GLU A 121 16.85 32.01 13.43
CA GLU A 121 17.54 32.93 12.51
C GLU A 121 16.79 33.20 11.20
N ASN A 122 15.86 32.32 10.82
CA ASN A 122 15.05 32.38 9.60
C ASN A 122 13.61 32.82 9.87
N LEU A 123 13.11 32.64 11.10
CA LEU A 123 11.77 33.02 11.55
C LEU A 123 11.88 33.90 12.80
N GLY A 124 11.87 35.21 12.59
CA GLY A 124 12.00 36.20 13.65
C GLY A 124 10.67 36.58 14.31
N ILE A 125 10.72 37.69 15.03
CA ILE A 125 9.51 38.43 15.44
C ILE A 125 9.27 39.53 14.42
N ASN A 126 8.06 39.58 13.85
CA ASN A 126 7.70 40.65 12.93
C ASN A 126 7.72 41.99 13.69
N PRO A 127 8.56 42.97 13.28
CA PRO A 127 8.75 44.21 14.03
C PRO A 127 7.54 45.15 13.97
N THR A 128 6.59 44.89 13.06
CA THR A 128 5.38 45.70 12.89
C THR A 128 4.24 45.21 13.79
N THR A 129 4.02 43.90 13.83
CA THR A 129 2.92 43.27 14.57
C THR A 129 3.34 42.83 15.97
N GLY A 130 4.63 42.56 16.19
CA GLY A 130 5.16 41.97 17.42
C GLY A 130 4.90 40.45 17.53
N VAL A 131 4.38 39.84 16.47
CA VAL A 131 4.00 38.42 16.41
C VAL A 131 5.15 37.61 15.79
N PRO A 132 5.43 36.38 16.26
CA PRO A 132 6.40 35.50 15.59
C PRO A 132 6.03 35.25 14.12
N GLU A 133 7.01 35.31 13.23
CA GLU A 133 6.81 35.06 11.80
C GLU A 133 6.31 33.64 11.52
N TYR A 134 6.64 32.67 12.39
CA TYR A 134 6.07 31.33 12.37
C TYR A 134 4.54 31.37 12.51
N VAL A 135 4.01 32.11 13.50
CA VAL A 135 2.56 32.25 13.76
C VAL A 135 1.85 32.93 12.59
N GLU A 136 2.42 34.02 12.06
CA GLU A 136 1.84 34.72 10.90
C GLU A 136 1.81 33.82 9.65
N SER A 137 2.88 33.04 9.45
CA SER A 137 2.99 32.08 8.34
C SER A 137 1.99 30.95 8.49
N THR A 138 1.85 30.37 9.67
CA THR A 138 0.82 29.36 9.97
C THR A 138 -0.57 29.89 9.65
N ALA A 139 -0.91 31.10 10.10
CA ALA A 139 -2.21 31.70 9.84
C ALA A 139 -2.49 31.87 8.33
N ALA A 140 -1.49 32.32 7.57
CA ALA A 140 -1.60 32.46 6.12
C ALA A 140 -1.68 31.11 5.39
N ILE A 141 -0.97 30.09 5.88
CA ILE A 141 -1.02 28.72 5.36
C ILE A 141 -2.43 28.15 5.54
N PHE A 142 -3.03 28.28 6.72
CA PHE A 142 -4.39 27.79 6.97
C PHE A 142 -5.43 28.49 6.10
N ASP A 143 -5.32 29.82 5.89
CA ASP A 143 -6.20 30.52 4.93
C ASP A 143 -6.08 29.94 3.52
N TYR A 144 -4.86 29.64 3.05
CA TYR A 144 -4.66 29.01 1.75
C TYR A 144 -5.23 27.58 1.71
N VAL A 145 -5.08 26.79 2.78
CA VAL A 145 -5.66 25.45 2.89
C VAL A 145 -7.18 25.50 2.79
N TYR A 146 -7.82 26.45 3.49
CA TYR A 146 -9.26 26.67 3.39
C TYR A 146 -9.68 27.03 1.96
N GLU A 147 -9.05 28.02 1.34
CA GLU A 147 -9.35 28.42 -0.05
C GLU A 147 -9.14 27.27 -1.04
N TYR A 148 -8.14 26.40 -0.82
CA TYR A 148 -7.91 25.25 -1.68
C TYR A 148 -8.99 24.17 -1.49
N GLN A 149 -9.21 23.70 -0.26
CA GLN A 149 -10.18 22.63 0.00
C GLN A 149 -11.61 23.07 -0.33
N ILE A 150 -12.02 24.26 0.12
CA ILE A 150 -13.41 24.70 0.03
C ILE A 150 -13.67 25.37 -1.31
N ASP A 151 -12.89 26.39 -1.69
CA ASP A 151 -13.19 27.16 -2.91
C ASP A 151 -12.68 26.48 -4.20
N THR A 152 -11.52 25.80 -4.14
CA THR A 152 -10.91 25.19 -5.34
C THR A 152 -11.40 23.76 -5.59
N LEU A 153 -11.40 22.90 -4.58
CA LEU A 153 -11.87 21.52 -4.68
C LEU A 153 -13.40 21.39 -4.46
N GLY A 154 -14.02 22.41 -3.87
CA GLY A 154 -15.47 22.46 -3.70
C GLY A 154 -15.99 21.47 -2.66
N TYR A 155 -15.20 21.19 -1.62
CA TYR A 155 -15.71 20.49 -0.43
C TYR A 155 -16.70 21.40 0.33
N LYS A 156 -17.57 20.78 1.13
CA LYS A 156 -18.54 21.48 1.96
C LYS A 156 -17.81 22.32 3.02
N ASP A 157 -18.28 23.55 3.25
CA ASP A 157 -17.77 24.40 4.34
C ASP A 157 -17.93 23.67 5.68
N PRO A 158 -16.85 23.50 6.47
CA PRO A 158 -16.92 22.73 7.70
C PRO A 158 -17.78 23.41 8.78
N PRO A 159 -18.32 22.64 9.73
CA PRO A 159 -19.13 23.21 10.81
C PRO A 159 -18.35 24.20 11.68
N ARG A 160 -18.89 25.41 11.85
CA ARG A 160 -18.37 26.43 12.76
C ARG A 160 -19.00 26.36 14.15
N ASP A 161 -18.28 26.82 15.16
CA ASP A 161 -18.73 26.90 16.55
C ASP A 161 -19.26 28.30 16.94
N ASP A 162 -19.68 29.14 15.98
CA ASP A 162 -20.20 30.50 16.16
C ASP A 162 -21.27 30.65 17.28
N PHE A 163 -21.99 29.57 17.58
CA PHE A 163 -23.06 29.53 18.58
C PHE A 163 -22.56 29.24 20.01
N TYR A 164 -21.28 28.91 20.17
CA TYR A 164 -20.54 28.76 21.42
C TYR A 164 -19.03 29.00 21.17
N PRO A 165 -18.60 30.24 20.84
CA PRO A 165 -17.21 30.55 20.47
C PRO A 165 -16.26 30.43 21.68
N GLU A 166 -16.00 29.21 22.12
CA GLU A 166 -14.88 28.85 22.97
C GLU A 166 -13.61 28.94 22.10
N GLY A 167 -12.48 29.40 22.64
CA GLY A 167 -11.33 29.80 21.81
C GLY A 167 -11.30 31.27 21.40
N GLY A 168 -12.41 32.02 21.53
CA GLY A 168 -12.36 33.48 21.62
C GLY A 168 -13.20 34.24 20.61
N ASP A 169 -13.35 33.74 19.38
CA ASP A 169 -14.31 34.27 18.38
C ASP A 169 -14.84 33.19 17.41
N GLU A 170 -15.44 33.58 16.28
CA GLU A 170 -16.16 32.72 15.32
C GLU A 170 -15.25 32.02 14.28
N ARG A 171 -13.94 32.20 14.40
CA ARG A 171 -12.94 31.61 13.51
C ARG A 171 -12.52 30.25 14.02
N PHE A 172 -12.07 29.39 13.11
CA PHE A 172 -11.54 28.08 13.49
C PHE A 172 -10.29 28.24 14.35
N ASP A 173 -10.30 27.61 15.52
CA ASP A 173 -9.15 27.66 16.43
C ASP A 173 -8.06 26.66 16.02
N VAL A 174 -6.84 27.17 15.99
CA VAL A 174 -5.61 26.38 15.83
C VAL A 174 -4.65 26.74 16.96
N TYR A 175 -4.35 25.77 17.82
CA TYR A 175 -3.44 25.93 18.95
C TYR A 175 -2.03 25.48 18.57
N LEU A 176 -1.05 26.36 18.77
CA LEU A 176 0.37 26.04 18.67
C LEU A 176 0.90 25.73 20.06
N VAL A 177 1.15 24.45 20.32
CA VAL A 177 1.64 23.94 21.61
C VAL A 177 2.70 22.87 21.37
N ASP A 178 3.62 22.75 22.31
CA ASP A 178 4.56 21.62 22.36
C ASP A 178 3.78 20.32 22.57
N LEU A 179 3.58 19.57 21.48
CA LEU A 179 2.71 18.39 21.45
C LEU A 179 3.30 17.26 22.30
N ALA A 180 4.63 17.18 22.40
CA ALA A 180 5.32 16.19 23.21
C ALA A 180 5.00 16.35 24.71
N THR A 181 5.03 17.58 25.23
CA THR A 181 4.77 17.90 26.63
C THR A 181 3.31 17.84 27.00
N VAL A 182 2.39 18.08 26.05
CA VAL A 182 0.94 17.93 26.26
C VAL A 182 0.41 16.52 25.97
N GLY A 183 1.30 15.53 25.82
CA GLY A 183 0.94 14.10 25.82
C GLY A 183 0.67 13.47 24.45
N TRP A 184 0.94 14.19 23.36
CA TRP A 184 0.79 13.71 21.97
C TRP A 184 2.09 13.18 21.35
N GLY A 185 3.21 13.20 22.09
CA GLY A 185 4.48 12.66 21.62
C GLY A 185 4.97 13.39 20.36
N ASN A 186 5.35 12.63 19.33
CA ASN A 186 5.88 13.18 18.07
C ASN A 186 4.79 13.34 16.99
N ALA A 187 3.53 13.50 17.38
CA ALA A 187 2.47 13.81 16.44
C ALA A 187 2.76 15.13 15.72
N TYR A 188 2.34 15.23 14.46
CA TYR A 188 2.46 16.46 13.69
C TYR A 188 1.35 17.45 14.11
N GLY A 189 0.15 16.90 14.28
CA GLY A 189 -1.05 17.63 14.66
C GLY A 189 -2.13 16.69 15.17
N VAL A 190 -3.18 17.31 15.70
CA VAL A 190 -4.36 16.63 16.25
C VAL A 190 -5.58 17.50 16.01
N THR A 191 -6.64 16.90 15.45
CA THR A 191 -7.95 17.51 15.29
C THR A 191 -8.91 16.94 16.33
N PHE A 192 -9.50 17.83 17.11
CA PHE A 192 -10.39 17.48 18.21
C PHE A 192 -11.85 17.64 17.78
N PRO A 193 -12.65 16.55 17.71
CA PRO A 193 -14.09 16.69 17.56
C PRO A 193 -14.66 17.32 18.84
N ASP A 194 -15.31 18.48 18.71
CA ASP A 194 -15.82 19.25 19.84
C ASP A 194 -17.31 18.91 20.09
N MET A 195 -18.24 19.58 19.39
CA MET A 195 -19.67 19.36 19.57
C MET A 195 -20.25 18.56 18.41
N GLN A 196 -20.67 17.32 18.70
CA GLN A 196 -21.47 16.51 17.78
C GLN A 196 -22.91 17.03 17.68
N PHE A 197 -23.42 17.13 16.46
CA PHE A 197 -24.79 17.54 16.16
C PHE A 197 -25.39 16.79 14.97
N GLY A 198 -26.65 17.10 14.65
CA GLY A 198 -27.46 16.33 13.71
C GLY A 198 -28.24 15.20 14.40
N THR A 199 -29.24 14.65 13.72
CA THR A 199 -30.19 13.67 14.30
C THR A 199 -29.49 12.40 14.82
N SER A 200 -28.34 12.05 14.25
CA SER A 200 -27.50 10.89 14.59
C SER A 200 -26.17 11.26 15.27
N GLY A 201 -25.85 12.56 15.42
CA GLY A 201 -24.51 13.01 15.84
C GLY A 201 -23.43 12.85 14.78
N GLN A 202 -23.82 12.78 13.50
CA GLN A 202 -22.95 12.54 12.34
C GLN A 202 -21.99 13.70 12.05
N TYR A 203 -22.34 14.93 12.44
CA TYR A 203 -21.53 16.11 12.19
C TYR A 203 -20.85 16.56 13.47
N SER A 204 -19.64 17.11 13.36
CA SER A 204 -18.95 17.73 14.49
C SER A 204 -18.28 19.03 14.06
N THR A 205 -18.33 20.03 14.93
CA THR A 205 -17.33 21.11 14.93
C THR A 205 -15.99 20.54 15.42
N ALA A 206 -14.91 21.30 15.21
CA ALA A 206 -13.60 20.91 15.70
C ALA A 206 -12.67 22.12 15.92
N PHE A 207 -11.66 21.90 16.75
CA PHE A 207 -10.46 22.74 16.83
C PHE A 207 -9.22 21.86 16.58
N GLN A 208 -8.09 22.48 16.31
CA GLN A 208 -6.86 21.78 15.97
C GLN A 208 -5.73 22.18 16.92
N ALA A 209 -4.81 21.26 17.19
CA ALA A 209 -3.53 21.56 17.83
C ALA A 209 -2.39 21.08 16.91
N LEU A 210 -1.43 21.96 16.66
CA LEU A 210 -0.21 21.71 15.90
C LEU A 210 0.99 21.94 16.81
N ASP A 211 2.12 21.32 16.44
CA ASP A 211 3.36 21.56 17.15
C ASP A 211 3.83 23.02 17.01
N ASN A 212 4.29 23.61 18.10
CA ASN A 212 4.71 25.01 18.17
C ASN A 212 6.02 25.28 17.43
N ASP A 213 6.84 24.27 17.13
CA ASP A 213 8.13 24.47 16.47
C ASP A 213 8.69 23.34 15.58
N TYR A 214 8.15 22.13 15.70
CA TYR A 214 8.54 20.92 14.98
C TYR A 214 10.03 20.52 15.13
N TYR A 215 10.70 20.89 16.23
CA TYR A 215 12.09 20.49 16.45
C TYR A 215 12.26 18.96 16.62
N GLU A 216 11.21 18.25 17.04
CA GLU A 216 11.17 16.80 17.22
C GLU A 216 11.12 16.04 15.89
N LEU A 217 10.98 16.74 14.76
CA LEU A 217 10.93 16.18 13.42
C LEU A 217 12.19 16.52 12.62
N PRO A 218 13.26 15.69 12.67
CA PRO A 218 14.52 15.98 11.97
C PRO A 218 14.37 16.23 10.46
N LEU A 219 13.33 15.64 9.84
CA LEU A 219 13.01 15.83 8.42
C LEU A 219 12.67 17.30 8.07
N TYR A 220 12.23 18.08 9.05
CA TYR A 220 11.75 19.45 8.90
C TYR A 220 12.55 20.48 9.70
N GLU A 221 13.67 20.09 10.34
CA GLU A 221 14.49 20.96 11.21
C GLU A 221 14.84 22.30 10.52
N ASP A 222 15.29 22.23 9.26
CA ASP A 222 15.68 23.39 8.44
C ASP A 222 14.54 23.97 7.59
N ARG A 223 13.35 23.37 7.61
CA ARG A 223 12.19 23.72 6.78
C ARG A 223 10.86 23.60 7.55
N PRO A 224 10.73 24.21 8.74
CA PRO A 224 9.58 24.00 9.62
C PRO A 224 8.24 24.41 8.99
N LEU A 225 8.23 25.41 8.11
CA LEU A 225 7.01 25.80 7.41
C LEU A 225 6.51 24.76 6.42
N GLU A 226 7.35 23.82 5.96
CA GLU A 226 6.88 22.68 5.17
C GLU A 226 6.17 21.64 6.04
N ALA A 227 6.60 21.45 7.31
CA ALA A 227 5.84 20.67 8.29
C ALA A 227 4.48 21.30 8.53
N VAL A 228 4.44 22.62 8.78
CA VAL A 228 3.17 23.36 8.96
C VAL A 228 2.25 23.19 7.76
N ARG A 229 2.78 23.24 6.52
CA ARG A 229 1.97 23.06 5.30
C ARG A 229 1.30 21.70 5.27
N VAL A 230 2.06 20.62 5.35
CA VAL A 230 1.48 19.28 5.27
C VAL A 230 0.55 19.01 6.45
N THR A 231 0.91 19.43 7.66
CA THR A 231 0.02 19.27 8.82
C THR A 231 -1.27 20.08 8.69
N ALA A 232 -1.19 21.34 8.25
CA ALA A 232 -2.39 22.16 8.06
C ALA A 232 -3.32 21.57 6.98
N GLY A 233 -2.75 21.05 5.88
CA GLY A 233 -3.50 20.33 4.85
C GLY A 233 -4.20 19.09 5.40
N HIS A 234 -3.51 18.31 6.23
CA HIS A 234 -4.01 17.08 6.87
C HIS A 234 -5.12 17.37 7.89
N GLU A 235 -4.82 18.18 8.90
CA GLU A 235 -5.70 18.43 10.05
C GLU A 235 -6.95 19.23 9.64
N PHE A 236 -6.80 20.22 8.74
CA PHE A 236 -7.99 20.92 8.25
C PHE A 236 -8.87 20.02 7.37
N PHE A 237 -8.29 19.01 6.71
CA PHE A 237 -9.11 18.04 6.02
C PHE A 237 -9.92 17.17 6.98
N HIS A 238 -9.41 16.84 8.18
CA HIS A 238 -10.23 16.22 9.21
C HIS A 238 -11.41 17.10 9.65
N VAL A 239 -11.19 18.41 9.81
CA VAL A 239 -12.29 19.36 10.09
C VAL A 239 -13.36 19.30 8.98
N THR A 240 -12.93 19.25 7.72
CA THR A 240 -13.82 19.04 6.56
C THR A 240 -14.54 17.69 6.62
N GLN A 241 -13.83 16.59 6.88
CA GLN A 241 -14.39 15.25 6.99
C GLN A 241 -15.45 15.16 8.10
N PHE A 242 -15.25 15.83 9.24
CA PHE A 242 -16.23 15.88 10.33
C PHE A 242 -17.50 16.65 9.95
N GLY A 243 -17.44 17.49 8.92
CA GLY A 243 -18.59 18.13 8.27
C GLY A 243 -19.38 17.21 7.34
N TYR A 244 -18.80 16.09 6.91
CA TYR A 244 -19.46 15.02 6.18
C TYR A 244 -19.94 13.92 7.12
N ASP A 245 -19.01 13.27 7.83
CA ASP A 245 -19.31 12.22 8.80
C ASP A 245 -18.14 11.98 9.78
N VAL A 246 -18.30 12.40 11.04
CA VAL A 246 -17.34 12.14 12.15
C VAL A 246 -17.43 10.71 12.70
N LEU A 247 -18.45 9.95 12.29
CA LEU A 247 -18.73 8.58 12.73
C LEU A 247 -18.29 7.54 11.68
N GLU A 248 -17.51 7.92 10.66
CA GLU A 248 -16.89 6.95 9.76
C GLU A 248 -15.73 6.22 10.44
N PHE A 249 -15.82 4.89 10.45
CA PHE A 249 -14.80 3.99 10.98
C PHE A 249 -14.88 2.60 10.34
N GLU A 250 -13.80 1.83 10.41
CA GLU A 250 -13.78 0.43 10.02
C GLU A 250 -13.79 -0.49 11.25
N ASN A 251 -14.77 -1.40 11.32
CA ASN A 251 -14.91 -2.32 12.44
C ASN A 251 -14.11 -3.61 12.18
N MET A 252 -13.25 -4.00 13.14
CA MET A 252 -12.43 -5.21 13.05
C MET A 252 -13.19 -6.51 13.41
N GLY A 253 -14.41 -6.43 13.92
CA GLY A 253 -15.24 -7.59 14.19
C GLY A 253 -14.67 -8.52 15.26
N THR A 254 -14.00 -7.97 16.28
CA THR A 254 -13.58 -8.74 17.46
C THR A 254 -14.63 -8.62 18.56
N ASP A 255 -14.88 -9.67 19.35
CA ASP A 255 -15.82 -9.71 20.50
C ASP A 255 -15.58 -8.61 21.56
N THR A 256 -14.51 -7.82 21.41
CA THR A 256 -14.24 -6.60 22.17
C THR A 256 -14.39 -5.40 21.23
N ASP A 257 -15.51 -4.69 21.27
CA ASP A 257 -15.87 -3.50 20.49
C ASP A 257 -14.97 -2.26 20.73
N LEU A 258 -13.65 -2.44 20.85
CA LEU A 258 -12.67 -1.38 21.16
C LEU A 258 -11.64 -1.16 20.05
N ASP A 259 -11.82 -1.79 18.89
CA ASP A 259 -10.82 -1.86 17.81
C ASP A 259 -11.31 -1.19 16.52
N ASP A 260 -12.10 -0.13 16.66
CA ASP A 260 -12.50 0.74 15.53
C ASP A 260 -11.26 1.40 14.92
N ARG A 261 -11.31 1.62 13.60
CA ARG A 261 -10.22 2.15 12.81
C ARG A 261 -10.68 3.33 11.96
N HIS A 262 -9.75 4.18 11.57
CA HIS A 262 -10.02 5.37 10.77
C HIS A 262 -9.08 5.43 9.55
N HIS A 263 -8.89 4.29 8.86
CA HIS A 263 -7.96 4.21 7.73
C HIS A 263 -8.38 5.12 6.58
N TRP A 264 -9.67 5.15 6.22
CA TRP A 264 -10.13 6.03 5.14
C TRP A 264 -9.93 7.51 5.48
N VAL A 265 -10.28 7.89 6.71
CA VAL A 265 -10.09 9.23 7.29
C VAL A 265 -8.62 9.64 7.13
N GLU A 266 -7.68 8.81 7.60
CA GLU A 266 -6.24 9.10 7.56
C GLU A 266 -5.67 9.09 6.14
N MET A 267 -5.93 8.03 5.35
CA MET A 267 -5.34 7.92 4.01
C MET A 267 -5.81 9.04 3.08
N SER A 268 -7.08 9.48 3.21
CA SER A 268 -7.58 10.61 2.42
C SER A 268 -7.09 11.96 2.94
N ALA A 269 -6.73 12.08 4.23
CA ALA A 269 -6.03 13.25 4.76
C ALA A 269 -4.59 13.35 4.26
N VAL A 270 -3.85 12.23 4.18
CA VAL A 270 -2.52 12.20 3.54
C VAL A 270 -2.61 12.51 2.05
N TRP A 271 -3.65 12.03 1.37
CA TRP A 271 -3.89 12.40 -0.03
C TRP A 271 -4.10 13.91 -0.17
N MET A 272 -4.81 14.55 0.76
CA MET A 272 -5.00 16.00 0.73
C MET A 272 -3.68 16.77 0.89
N GLU A 273 -2.74 16.29 1.72
CA GLU A 273 -1.39 16.87 1.83
C GLU A 273 -0.70 16.95 0.47
N GLU A 274 -0.81 15.87 -0.30
CA GLU A 274 -0.19 15.73 -1.61
C GLU A 274 -0.89 16.60 -2.66
N GLU A 275 -2.22 16.61 -2.68
CA GLU A 275 -2.99 17.40 -3.63
C GLU A 275 -2.79 18.91 -3.47
N ILE A 276 -2.49 19.38 -2.25
CA ILE A 276 -2.28 20.81 -1.98
C ILE A 276 -0.80 21.21 -1.99
N TYR A 277 0.11 20.31 -1.61
CA TYR A 277 1.55 20.56 -1.49
C TYR A 277 2.43 19.46 -2.12
N ASP A 278 2.14 19.09 -3.36
CA ASP A 278 2.89 18.14 -4.22
C ASP A 278 4.43 18.17 -4.08
N HIS A 279 5.03 19.36 -3.99
CA HIS A 279 6.49 19.51 -3.83
C HIS A 279 7.08 19.00 -2.50
N VAL A 280 6.28 18.75 -1.46
CA VAL A 280 6.77 18.34 -0.13
C VAL A 280 6.96 16.82 -0.05
N ASN A 281 6.04 16.06 -0.64
CA ASN A 281 6.15 14.60 -0.78
C ASN A 281 6.38 13.87 0.55
N ASP A 282 5.73 14.31 1.63
CA ASP A 282 5.88 13.75 2.98
C ASP A 282 5.47 12.27 3.04
N TYR A 283 4.51 11.88 2.21
CA TYR A 283 3.92 10.55 2.25
C TYR A 283 4.90 9.43 1.87
N TYR A 284 6.01 9.77 1.18
CA TYR A 284 7.07 8.83 0.84
C TYR A 284 7.64 8.11 2.07
N ASN A 285 7.65 8.77 3.23
CA ASN A 285 8.12 8.20 4.49
C ASN A 285 7.24 7.05 5.01
N TYR A 286 5.99 6.97 4.56
CA TYR A 286 5.01 5.96 5.00
C TYR A 286 4.92 4.75 4.06
N LEU A 287 5.40 4.89 2.83
CA LEU A 287 5.32 3.84 1.80
C LEU A 287 5.94 2.50 2.23
N PRO A 288 7.09 2.44 2.94
CA PRO A 288 7.66 1.17 3.37
C PRO A 288 6.73 0.35 4.28
N SER A 289 5.96 1.00 5.14
CA SER A 289 5.02 0.34 6.05
C SER A 289 3.85 -0.30 5.31
N TYR A 290 3.34 0.36 4.25
CA TYR A 290 2.26 -0.19 3.43
C TYR A 290 2.75 -1.20 2.38
N LEU A 291 3.75 -0.84 1.57
CA LEU A 291 4.21 -1.67 0.45
C LEU A 291 4.87 -3.00 0.90
N SER A 292 5.42 -3.07 2.11
CA SER A 292 5.91 -4.33 2.70
C SER A 292 4.79 -5.25 3.24
N SER A 293 3.56 -4.72 3.36
CA SER A 293 2.43 -5.36 4.03
C SER A 293 1.14 -5.37 3.20
N ILE A 294 1.24 -5.22 1.87
CA ILE A 294 0.08 -5.20 0.96
C ILE A 294 -0.83 -6.43 1.04
N TYR A 295 -0.34 -7.55 1.58
CA TYR A 295 -1.15 -8.76 1.80
C TYR A 295 -2.23 -8.55 2.88
N ARG A 296 -2.16 -7.45 3.62
CA ARG A 296 -3.15 -7.06 4.62
C ARG A 296 -4.30 -6.28 3.99
N ALA A 297 -5.44 -6.28 4.66
CA ALA A 297 -6.58 -5.47 4.26
C ALA A 297 -6.19 -3.98 4.25
N LEU A 298 -6.89 -3.17 3.46
CA LEU A 298 -6.75 -1.70 3.50
C LEU A 298 -7.00 -1.15 4.92
N TYR A 299 -7.80 -1.85 5.73
CA TYR A 299 -8.17 -1.49 7.11
C TYR A 299 -7.61 -2.46 8.17
N THR A 300 -6.31 -2.75 8.14
CA THR A 300 -5.66 -3.74 9.03
C THR A 300 -5.52 -3.26 10.49
N ASN A 301 -5.24 -4.18 11.42
CA ASN A 301 -4.87 -3.86 12.81
C ASN A 301 -3.37 -3.59 13.05
N GLN A 302 -2.59 -3.27 12.02
CA GLN A 302 -1.18 -2.98 12.21
C GLN A 302 -1.05 -1.60 12.86
N PRO A 303 -0.41 -1.48 14.03
CA PRO A 303 -0.03 -0.18 14.55
C PRO A 303 1.06 0.45 13.66
N GLY A 304 1.23 1.77 13.75
CA GLY A 304 2.29 2.51 13.07
C GLY A 304 1.84 3.24 11.82
N LEU A 305 2.67 3.22 10.77
CA LEU A 305 2.54 4.11 9.61
C LEU A 305 1.73 3.52 8.43
N TYR A 306 1.12 2.34 8.61
CA TYR A 306 0.44 1.63 7.53
C TYR A 306 -0.74 2.43 6.95
N GLN A 307 -1.60 3.01 7.79
CA GLN A 307 -2.76 3.78 7.32
C GLN A 307 -2.35 5.01 6.50
N TYR A 308 -1.22 5.64 6.82
CA TYR A 308 -0.69 6.76 6.05
C TYR A 308 -0.09 6.30 4.72
N GLY A 309 0.64 5.18 4.72
CA GLY A 309 1.20 4.61 3.48
C GLY A 309 0.13 4.05 2.53
N ALA A 310 -1.04 3.69 3.06
CA ALA A 310 -2.20 3.28 2.28
C ALA A 310 -2.82 4.42 1.45
N VAL A 311 -2.28 5.66 1.53
CA VAL A 311 -2.58 6.79 0.63
C VAL A 311 -2.49 6.44 -0.85
N LEU A 312 -1.73 5.39 -1.21
CA LEU A 312 -1.71 4.87 -2.57
C LEU A 312 -3.11 4.46 -3.08
N TRP A 313 -4.06 4.12 -2.20
CA TRP A 313 -5.45 3.91 -2.59
C TRP A 313 -6.15 5.18 -3.08
N PRO A 314 -6.30 6.27 -2.29
CA PRO A 314 -6.87 7.51 -2.80
C PRO A 314 -6.07 8.13 -3.95
N LYS A 315 -4.72 8.04 -3.98
CA LYS A 315 -3.92 8.46 -5.14
C LYS A 315 -4.27 7.67 -6.40
N TYR A 316 -4.41 6.34 -6.30
CA TYR A 316 -4.85 5.52 -7.44
C TYR A 316 -6.23 5.96 -7.94
N LEU A 317 -7.18 6.21 -7.03
CA LEU A 317 -8.51 6.68 -7.40
C LEU A 317 -8.46 8.04 -8.11
N SER A 318 -7.73 9.02 -7.56
CA SER A 318 -7.65 10.38 -8.09
C SER A 318 -6.88 10.45 -9.41
N GLU A 319 -5.77 9.73 -9.56
CA GLU A 319 -4.99 9.71 -10.81
C GLU A 319 -5.72 8.96 -11.93
N LYS A 320 -6.50 7.92 -11.59
CA LYS A 320 -7.26 7.14 -12.58
C LYS A 320 -8.54 7.83 -13.04
N TRP A 321 -9.30 8.41 -12.11
CA TRP A 321 -10.65 8.91 -12.38
C TRP A 321 -10.84 10.41 -12.11
N GLY A 322 -9.79 11.10 -11.70
CA GLY A 322 -9.84 12.49 -11.29
C GLY A 322 -10.16 12.64 -9.80
N ARG A 323 -9.58 13.67 -9.17
CA ARG A 323 -9.72 13.99 -7.74
C ARG A 323 -11.15 14.11 -7.20
N ASP A 324 -12.12 14.43 -8.06
CA ASP A 324 -13.53 14.57 -7.67
C ASP A 324 -14.12 13.28 -7.07
N ILE A 325 -13.56 12.11 -7.41
CA ILE A 325 -13.98 10.82 -6.84
C ILE A 325 -13.83 10.78 -5.31
N ILE A 326 -12.78 11.42 -4.75
CA ILE A 326 -12.55 11.43 -3.31
C ILE A 326 -13.65 12.19 -2.59
N LYS A 327 -14.09 13.32 -3.17
CA LYS A 327 -15.22 14.08 -2.64
C LYS A 327 -16.54 13.31 -2.77
N ASP A 328 -16.80 12.68 -3.91
CA ASP A 328 -18.01 11.87 -4.13
C ASP A 328 -18.10 10.71 -3.12
N ILE A 329 -16.98 10.09 -2.75
CA ILE A 329 -16.93 9.07 -1.68
C ILE A 329 -17.38 9.67 -0.33
N TRP A 330 -16.85 10.83 0.07
CA TRP A 330 -17.26 11.50 1.30
C TRP A 330 -18.72 11.96 1.31
N GLU A 331 -19.24 12.43 0.17
CA GLU A 331 -20.66 12.76 -0.01
C GLU A 331 -21.56 11.52 0.16
N ARG A 332 -21.09 10.34 -0.26
CA ARG A 332 -21.80 9.07 -0.03
C ARG A 332 -21.71 8.59 1.40
N CYS A 333 -20.61 8.87 2.11
CA CYS A 333 -20.52 8.65 3.55
C CYS A 333 -21.59 9.47 4.27
N GLU A 334 -21.64 10.78 4.01
CA GLU A 334 -22.67 11.66 4.59
C GLU A 334 -24.11 11.18 4.28
N ALA A 335 -24.35 10.65 3.08
CA ALA A 335 -25.69 10.27 2.64
C ALA A 335 -26.32 9.10 3.42
N GLN A 336 -25.57 8.36 4.24
CA GLN A 336 -26.07 7.25 5.03
C GLN A 336 -25.66 7.39 6.50
N ILE A 337 -26.50 6.93 7.41
CA ILE A 337 -26.18 6.98 8.85
C ILE A 337 -25.33 5.75 9.20
N GLY A 338 -24.14 6.03 9.75
CA GLY A 338 -23.20 5.02 10.22
C GLY A 338 -22.21 4.60 9.14
N PRO A 339 -21.14 3.87 9.52
CA PRO A 339 -20.00 3.67 8.64
C PRO A 339 -20.37 2.92 7.38
N ASN A 340 -20.08 3.49 6.23
CA ASN A 340 -20.47 2.90 4.96
C ASN A 340 -19.37 2.92 3.89
N VAL A 341 -18.18 3.47 4.19
CA VAL A 341 -17.16 3.70 3.17
C VAL A 341 -16.75 2.42 2.43
N PHE A 342 -16.45 1.37 3.19
CA PHE A 342 -16.14 0.04 2.67
C PHE A 342 -17.39 -0.77 2.35
N GLN A 343 -18.59 -0.33 2.74
CA GLN A 343 -19.83 -1.06 2.49
C GLN A 343 -20.38 -0.79 1.09
N ASN A 344 -20.40 0.47 0.69
CA ASN A 344 -20.93 0.88 -0.59
C ASN A 344 -20.28 2.15 -1.15
N ALA A 345 -19.77 3.09 -0.34
CA ALA A 345 -19.30 4.37 -0.87
C ALA A 345 -18.20 4.20 -1.94
N PHE A 346 -17.19 3.37 -1.70
CA PHE A 346 -16.18 3.05 -2.72
C PHE A 346 -16.78 2.39 -3.96
N SER A 347 -17.64 1.38 -3.77
CA SER A 347 -18.23 0.64 -4.88
C SER A 347 -19.07 1.55 -5.77
N ASP A 348 -19.93 2.37 -5.17
CA ASP A 348 -20.84 3.25 -5.89
C ASP A 348 -20.08 4.39 -6.59
N ALA A 349 -19.04 4.95 -5.95
CA ALA A 349 -18.19 5.97 -6.57
C ALA A 349 -17.38 5.41 -7.75
N ILE A 350 -16.75 4.23 -7.57
CA ILE A 350 -16.00 3.57 -8.64
C ILE A 350 -16.93 3.21 -9.80
N GLU A 351 -18.12 2.67 -9.54
CA GLU A 351 -19.10 2.36 -10.59
C GLU A 351 -19.50 3.64 -11.35
N GLN A 352 -19.77 4.75 -10.65
CA GLN A 352 -20.12 6.02 -11.28
C GLN A 352 -18.99 6.59 -12.15
N PHE A 353 -17.79 6.71 -11.59
CA PHE A 353 -16.67 7.38 -12.26
C PHE A 353 -16.03 6.53 -13.36
N SER A 354 -16.14 5.20 -13.27
CA SER A 354 -15.73 4.29 -14.34
C SER A 354 -16.80 4.09 -15.42
N GLY A 355 -17.99 4.68 -15.28
CA GLY A 355 -19.11 4.44 -16.21
C GLY A 355 -19.62 2.98 -16.18
N GLY A 356 -19.43 2.28 -15.05
CA GLY A 356 -19.77 0.88 -14.86
C GLY A 356 -18.73 -0.12 -15.38
N GLU A 357 -17.54 0.34 -15.79
CA GLU A 357 -16.48 -0.53 -16.32
C GLU A 357 -15.68 -1.24 -15.21
N TYR A 358 -15.63 -0.65 -14.01
CA TYR A 358 -14.90 -1.20 -12.87
C TYR A 358 -15.80 -1.47 -11.67
N THR A 359 -15.54 -2.61 -11.03
CA THR A 359 -15.99 -2.91 -9.67
C THR A 359 -14.89 -2.57 -8.66
N PHE A 360 -15.26 -2.46 -7.37
CA PHE A 360 -14.28 -2.25 -6.30
C PHE A 360 -13.20 -3.34 -6.26
N GLY A 361 -13.59 -4.62 -6.41
CA GLY A 361 -12.63 -5.73 -6.45
C GLY A 361 -11.64 -5.66 -7.63
N GLN A 362 -12.08 -5.21 -8.81
CA GLN A 362 -11.20 -4.98 -9.97
C GLN A 362 -10.27 -3.79 -9.75
N ALA A 363 -10.78 -2.72 -9.13
CA ALA A 363 -9.98 -1.54 -8.80
C ALA A 363 -8.86 -1.89 -7.81
N LEU A 364 -9.14 -2.71 -6.79
CA LEU A 364 -8.10 -3.22 -5.86
C LEU A 364 -7.07 -4.09 -6.58
N SER A 365 -7.51 -5.01 -7.42
CA SER A 365 -6.59 -5.84 -8.22
C SER A 365 -5.64 -4.99 -9.07
N GLU A 366 -6.13 -3.89 -9.66
CA GLU A 366 -5.32 -2.98 -10.45
C GLU A 366 -4.43 -2.05 -9.61
N LEU A 367 -4.89 -1.60 -8.43
CA LEU A 367 -4.03 -0.93 -7.44
C LEU A 367 -2.80 -1.78 -7.14
N TYR A 368 -2.96 -3.09 -6.96
CA TYR A 368 -1.82 -3.99 -6.71
C TYR A 368 -0.88 -4.11 -7.90
N ILE A 369 -1.38 -4.02 -9.13
CA ILE A 369 -0.50 -3.90 -10.30
C ILE A 369 0.29 -2.58 -10.25
N TRP A 370 -0.35 -1.46 -9.93
CA TRP A 370 0.33 -0.16 -9.80
C TRP A 370 1.40 -0.19 -8.70
N ASN A 371 1.07 -0.74 -7.52
CA ASN A 371 2.01 -0.91 -6.41
C ASN A 371 3.23 -1.76 -6.81
N TYR A 372 3.03 -2.77 -7.65
CA TYR A 372 4.13 -3.63 -8.13
C TYR A 372 5.14 -2.86 -9.00
N PHE A 373 4.66 -1.99 -9.89
CA PHE A 373 5.48 -1.19 -10.80
C PHE A 373 5.90 0.15 -10.20
N THR A 374 6.49 0.11 -8.99
CA THR A 374 7.08 1.27 -8.30
C THR A 374 8.59 1.08 -8.08
N GLY A 375 9.28 2.17 -7.72
CA GLY A 375 10.73 2.21 -7.50
C GLY A 375 11.51 1.69 -8.71
N LEU A 376 12.37 0.69 -8.50
CA LEU A 376 13.15 0.08 -9.59
C LEU A 376 12.30 -0.65 -10.65
N ARG A 377 11.03 -0.94 -10.34
CA ARG A 377 10.09 -1.54 -11.30
C ARG A 377 9.24 -0.48 -12.00
N ALA A 378 9.40 0.80 -11.71
CA ALA A 378 8.67 1.86 -12.40
C ALA A 378 8.83 1.76 -13.92
N ARG A 379 7.80 2.20 -14.64
CA ARG A 379 7.72 2.15 -16.10
C ARG A 379 7.19 3.49 -16.59
N ASP A 380 7.77 3.99 -17.68
CA ASP A 380 7.35 5.26 -18.26
C ASP A 380 5.87 5.21 -18.67
N ASN A 381 5.09 6.21 -18.26
CA ASN A 381 3.66 6.34 -18.55
C ASN A 381 2.79 5.16 -18.05
N PHE A 382 3.18 4.50 -16.96
CA PHE A 382 2.39 3.45 -16.35
C PHE A 382 2.39 3.55 -14.82
N GLY A 383 1.21 3.37 -14.22
CA GLY A 383 1.04 3.42 -12.77
C GLY A 383 0.97 4.85 -12.25
N PHE A 384 1.43 5.03 -11.00
CA PHE A 384 1.51 6.34 -10.36
C PHE A 384 2.47 7.27 -11.11
N GLU A 385 2.14 8.56 -11.23
CA GLU A 385 3.01 9.57 -11.84
C GLU A 385 4.42 9.56 -11.23
N GLU A 386 4.50 9.42 -9.90
CA GLU A 386 5.73 9.48 -9.13
C GLU A 386 6.36 8.10 -8.85
N ALA A 387 5.90 7.04 -9.52
CA ALA A 387 6.30 5.66 -9.23
C ALA A 387 7.82 5.45 -9.18
N GLY A 388 8.58 6.17 -10.02
CA GLY A 388 10.05 6.09 -10.06
C GLY A 388 10.76 6.67 -8.83
N GLU A 389 10.20 7.71 -8.21
CA GLU A 389 10.80 8.42 -7.08
C GLU A 389 10.79 7.60 -5.78
N PHE A 390 9.89 6.60 -5.70
CA PHE A 390 9.76 5.74 -4.53
C PHE A 390 11.03 4.92 -4.24
N VAL A 391 11.94 4.79 -5.22
CA VAL A 391 13.24 4.10 -5.07
C VAL A 391 14.07 4.62 -3.89
N ASN A 392 13.95 5.90 -3.56
CA ASN A 392 14.73 6.54 -2.51
C ASN A 392 14.26 6.18 -1.10
N TYR A 393 13.04 5.66 -0.96
CA TYR A 393 12.37 5.45 0.33
C TYR A 393 12.11 3.98 0.64
N LEU A 394 11.97 3.14 -0.39
CA LEU A 394 11.64 1.72 -0.21
C LEU A 394 12.85 0.85 0.14
N GLY A 395 14.05 1.42 0.15
CA GLY A 395 15.30 0.67 0.24
C GLY A 395 15.50 -0.19 -1.02
N ASN A 396 16.75 -0.49 -1.34
CA ASN A 396 17.05 -1.38 -2.45
C ASN A 396 17.19 -2.83 -1.93
N PRO A 397 16.41 -3.81 -2.45
CA PRO A 397 15.21 -3.66 -3.28
C PRO A 397 13.96 -3.42 -2.43
N ILE A 398 12.88 -2.89 -3.04
CA ILE A 398 11.51 -3.01 -2.50
C ILE A 398 11.39 -4.45 -2.01
N GLN A 399 11.32 -4.63 -0.70
CA GLN A 399 11.04 -5.93 -0.11
C GLN A 399 9.55 -6.25 -0.36
N VAL A 400 9.14 -6.37 -1.63
CA VAL A 400 8.27 -7.50 -1.98
C VAL A 400 9.03 -8.68 -1.37
N PRO A 401 8.50 -9.43 -0.39
CA PRO A 401 9.32 -10.23 0.53
C PRO A 401 10.15 -11.39 -0.08
N ASP A 402 10.97 -11.15 -1.08
CA ASP A 402 12.02 -12.03 -1.54
C ASP A 402 13.22 -11.85 -0.63
N SER A 403 13.43 -12.88 0.20
CA SER A 403 14.62 -13.17 0.99
C SER A 403 14.77 -12.55 2.39
N VAL A 404 13.99 -13.07 3.35
CA VAL A 404 14.58 -13.45 4.66
C VAL A 404 14.24 -14.90 4.97
N ARG A 405 15.27 -15.72 5.07
CA ARG A 405 15.20 -17.10 5.55
C ARG A 405 15.23 -17.08 7.08
N GLU A 406 14.10 -17.34 7.73
CA GLU A 406 14.05 -17.80 9.12
C GLU A 406 13.15 -19.03 9.19
N GLY A 407 13.72 -20.20 9.48
CA GLY A 407 12.95 -21.43 9.74
C GLY A 407 12.62 -22.32 8.53
N ASN A 408 11.59 -23.17 8.72
CA ASN A 408 11.23 -24.33 7.87
C ASN A 408 10.07 -24.07 6.87
N SER A 409 9.75 -22.81 6.56
CA SER A 409 8.57 -22.45 5.74
C SER A 409 8.98 -21.89 4.36
N TYR A 410 8.20 -22.21 3.32
CA TYR A 410 8.47 -21.82 1.93
C TYR A 410 7.86 -20.45 1.60
N ARG A 411 8.66 -19.53 1.03
CA ARG A 411 8.17 -18.30 0.41
C ARG A 411 7.99 -18.55 -1.09
N PHE A 412 6.76 -18.60 -1.58
CA PHE A 412 6.45 -18.76 -3.01
C PHE A 412 6.35 -17.41 -3.71
N ASN A 413 7.39 -16.59 -3.57
CA ASN A 413 7.49 -15.34 -4.31
C ASN A 413 8.24 -15.52 -5.64
N ILE A 414 8.89 -16.67 -5.87
CA ILE A 414 9.54 -17.00 -7.15
C ILE A 414 9.36 -18.50 -7.41
N LEU A 415 8.52 -18.85 -8.40
CA LEU A 415 8.58 -20.16 -9.04
C LEU A 415 9.62 -20.07 -10.15
N ASN A 416 10.76 -20.74 -9.94
CA ASN A 416 11.82 -20.83 -10.93
C ASN A 416 11.69 -22.19 -11.63
N PHE A 417 11.28 -22.14 -12.88
CA PHE A 417 11.15 -23.34 -13.71
C PHE A 417 12.53 -23.68 -14.27
N LYS A 418 13.08 -24.79 -13.77
CA LYS A 418 14.39 -25.32 -14.21
C LYS A 418 14.30 -26.71 -14.83
N ASP A 419 13.22 -27.44 -14.54
CA ASP A 419 13.03 -28.82 -14.94
C ASP A 419 11.82 -28.89 -15.90
N TYR A 420 11.90 -29.73 -16.93
CA TYR A 420 10.83 -29.92 -17.94
C TYR A 420 10.60 -31.41 -18.18
N PRO A 421 9.34 -31.89 -18.33
CA PRO A 421 8.09 -31.10 -18.28
C PRO A 421 7.75 -30.65 -16.86
N LEU A 422 6.96 -29.58 -16.77
CA LEU A 422 6.57 -29.01 -15.49
C LEU A 422 5.36 -29.75 -14.92
N GLU A 423 5.56 -30.58 -13.89
CA GLU A 423 4.47 -31.04 -13.03
C GLU A 423 4.68 -30.54 -11.59
N PHE A 424 3.99 -29.47 -11.20
CA PHE A 424 3.99 -29.01 -9.81
C PHE A 424 2.63 -29.27 -9.16
N ASN A 425 2.53 -30.39 -8.43
CA ASN A 425 1.38 -30.71 -7.61
C ASN A 425 1.56 -30.18 -6.19
N SER A 426 0.85 -29.08 -5.92
CA SER A 426 0.54 -28.49 -4.61
C SER A 426 1.63 -27.63 -3.96
N VAL A 427 1.29 -26.36 -3.79
CA VAL A 427 1.72 -25.58 -2.63
C VAL A 427 0.81 -25.96 -1.46
N VAL A 428 1.32 -26.83 -0.58
CA VAL A 428 0.87 -26.89 0.83
C VAL A 428 2.09 -26.56 1.67
N GLY A 429 2.61 -25.34 1.51
CA GLY A 429 3.61 -24.77 2.39
C GLY A 429 2.92 -23.98 3.50
N GLU A 430 3.40 -24.09 4.73
CA GLU A 430 3.06 -23.13 5.78
C GLU A 430 3.49 -21.73 5.30
N PHE A 431 2.54 -20.87 4.94
CA PHE A 431 2.82 -19.48 4.60
C PHE A 431 3.07 -18.70 5.89
N PHE A 432 4.04 -17.78 5.91
CA PHE A 432 4.18 -16.84 7.03
C PHE A 432 3.04 -15.82 7.08
N TYR A 433 2.47 -15.48 5.91
CA TYR A 433 1.41 -14.49 5.75
C TYR A 433 0.44 -14.91 4.64
N PHE A 434 -0.83 -15.14 4.98
CA PHE A 434 -1.92 -15.30 4.01
C PHE A 434 -2.50 -13.94 3.63
N PRO A 435 -2.99 -13.76 2.39
CA PRO A 435 -3.71 -12.54 2.05
C PRO A 435 -4.97 -12.41 2.91
N GLN A 436 -5.28 -11.19 3.30
CA GLN A 436 -6.53 -10.81 3.94
C GLN A 436 -7.52 -10.33 2.89
N VAL A 437 -8.80 -10.29 3.22
CA VAL A 437 -9.81 -9.65 2.33
C VAL A 437 -9.38 -8.21 2.04
N MET A 438 -9.48 -7.82 0.77
CA MET A 438 -8.99 -6.55 0.22
C MET A 438 -7.47 -6.36 0.29
N GLY A 439 -6.67 -7.38 0.61
CA GLY A 439 -5.22 -7.37 0.45
C GLY A 439 -4.77 -7.89 -0.92
N GLY A 440 -3.50 -7.66 -1.25
CA GLY A 440 -2.85 -8.09 -2.49
C GLY A 440 -1.70 -9.06 -2.26
N PHE A 441 -1.57 -10.07 -3.10
CA PHE A 441 -0.50 -11.05 -3.03
C PHE A 441 0.06 -11.35 -4.42
N TYR A 442 1.39 -11.47 -4.54
CA TYR A 442 2.05 -11.72 -5.82
C TYR A 442 2.63 -13.12 -5.88
N LEU A 443 2.32 -13.84 -6.96
CA LEU A 443 3.00 -15.06 -7.35
C LEU A 443 3.80 -14.79 -8.62
N ARG A 444 5.14 -14.80 -8.51
CA ARG A 444 6.03 -14.55 -9.64
C ARG A 444 6.48 -15.86 -10.26
N PHE A 445 6.49 -15.90 -11.59
CA PHE A 445 6.93 -16.99 -12.42
C PHE A 445 8.11 -16.51 -13.26
N THR A 446 9.24 -17.22 -13.18
CA THR A 446 10.50 -16.88 -13.86
C THR A 446 11.12 -18.12 -14.47
N GLY A 447 11.99 -17.95 -15.47
CA GLY A 447 12.54 -19.08 -16.22
C GLY A 447 11.52 -19.70 -17.18
N VAL A 448 10.49 -18.93 -17.53
CA VAL A 448 9.40 -19.35 -18.42
C VAL A 448 9.78 -19.29 -19.90
N ASP A 449 10.86 -18.56 -20.23
CA ASP A 449 11.52 -18.54 -21.54
C ASP A 449 12.00 -19.93 -21.99
N GLN A 450 12.11 -20.86 -21.04
CA GLN A 450 12.52 -22.25 -21.24
C GLN A 450 11.36 -23.16 -21.64
N LEU A 451 10.13 -22.65 -21.68
CA LEU A 451 8.95 -23.45 -22.00
C LEU A 451 8.66 -23.42 -23.51
N ASP A 452 8.67 -24.62 -24.10
CA ASP A 452 8.40 -24.84 -25.52
C ASP A 452 6.89 -24.95 -25.84
N SER A 453 6.02 -24.81 -24.83
CA SER A 453 4.55 -24.91 -24.95
C SER A 453 3.82 -23.88 -24.09
N SER A 454 2.50 -24.03 -23.88
CA SER A 454 1.74 -23.14 -23.01
C SER A 454 1.82 -23.58 -21.54
N LEU A 455 1.75 -22.61 -20.63
CA LEU A 455 1.71 -22.84 -19.20
C LEU A 455 0.27 -22.69 -18.69
N THR A 456 -0.29 -23.71 -18.06
CA THR A 456 -1.60 -23.65 -17.42
C THR A 456 -1.46 -23.56 -15.92
N ILE A 457 -2.11 -22.56 -15.34
CA ILE A 457 -2.15 -22.27 -13.91
C ILE A 457 -3.59 -22.53 -13.43
N ASN A 458 -3.75 -23.57 -12.64
CA ASN A 458 -4.99 -23.93 -11.95
C ASN A 458 -4.98 -23.33 -10.55
N PHE A 459 -5.72 -22.25 -10.35
CA PHE A 459 -5.90 -21.58 -9.08
C PHE A 459 -7.18 -22.07 -8.38
N LYS A 460 -7.09 -22.31 -7.08
CA LYS A 460 -8.26 -22.53 -6.22
C LYS A 460 -8.05 -21.86 -4.87
N GLY A 461 -8.79 -20.79 -4.61
CA GLY A 461 -8.85 -20.10 -3.34
C GLY A 461 -9.91 -20.67 -2.41
N LEU A 462 -9.87 -20.26 -1.14
CA LEU A 462 -10.96 -20.49 -0.20
C LEU A 462 -12.23 -19.78 -0.73
N PRO A 463 -13.34 -20.50 -0.96
CA PRO A 463 -14.55 -19.91 -1.55
C PRO A 463 -15.38 -19.10 -0.55
N SER A 464 -15.24 -19.38 0.74
CA SER A 464 -15.97 -18.69 1.80
C SER A 464 -15.26 -18.87 3.14
N LYS A 465 -15.37 -17.87 4.04
CA LYS A 465 -14.90 -17.98 5.43
C LYS A 465 -16.02 -17.64 6.41
N ARG A 466 -16.10 -18.39 7.52
CA ARG A 466 -17.05 -18.11 8.60
C ARG A 466 -16.34 -17.40 9.75
N VAL A 467 -16.77 -16.19 10.08
CA VAL A 467 -16.22 -15.33 11.16
C VAL A 467 -17.37 -14.87 12.05
N LEU A 468 -17.23 -15.05 13.37
CA LEU A 468 -18.28 -14.74 14.37
C LEU A 468 -19.69 -15.21 13.98
N GLY A 469 -19.80 -16.41 13.41
CA GLY A 469 -21.07 -17.01 13.02
C GLY A 469 -21.61 -16.57 11.65
N VAL A 470 -21.08 -15.51 11.04
CA VAL A 470 -21.43 -15.01 9.71
C VAL A 470 -20.54 -15.68 8.65
N THR A 471 -21.12 -16.09 7.52
CA THR A 471 -20.37 -16.67 6.39
C THR A 471 -20.23 -15.61 5.30
N TYR A 472 -19.00 -15.39 4.85
CA TYR A 472 -18.65 -14.45 3.79
C TYR A 472 -18.19 -15.22 2.56
N ASP A 473 -18.81 -14.95 1.42
CA ASP A 473 -18.40 -15.48 0.12
C ASP A 473 -17.19 -14.68 -0.38
N ILE A 474 -16.13 -15.39 -0.77
CA ILE A 474 -14.87 -14.79 -1.19
C ILE A 474 -14.75 -14.91 -2.70
N ILE A 475 -14.54 -13.76 -3.34
CA ILE A 475 -14.24 -13.65 -4.78
C ILE A 475 -12.78 -13.29 -4.90
N TRP A 476 -12.00 -14.07 -5.66
CA TRP A 476 -10.60 -13.74 -5.92
C TRP A 476 -10.50 -13.00 -7.24
N ASN A 477 -10.17 -11.70 -7.21
CA ASN A 477 -10.01 -10.87 -8.41
C ASN A 477 -8.59 -11.03 -8.97
N ASN A 478 -8.28 -12.24 -9.44
CA ASN A 478 -6.94 -12.58 -9.89
C ASN A 478 -6.66 -11.96 -11.25
N ARG A 479 -5.43 -11.46 -11.44
CA ARG A 479 -5.01 -10.85 -12.70
C ARG A 479 -3.58 -11.24 -13.04
N LEU A 480 -3.34 -11.62 -14.29
CA LEU A 480 -2.02 -11.95 -14.80
C LEU A 480 -1.39 -10.71 -15.43
N MET A 481 -0.10 -10.51 -15.19
CA MET A 481 0.73 -9.56 -15.91
C MET A 481 2.06 -10.19 -16.32
N ALA A 482 2.70 -9.65 -17.35
CA ALA A 482 4.01 -10.08 -17.81
C ALA A 482 4.87 -8.87 -18.21
N TYR A 483 6.17 -8.95 -17.96
CA TYR A 483 7.10 -7.87 -18.31
C TYR A 483 8.54 -8.37 -18.38
N ASN A 484 9.41 -7.56 -19.00
CA ASN A 484 10.86 -7.82 -19.00
C ASN A 484 11.56 -6.95 -17.96
N PRO A 485 12.13 -7.54 -16.89
CA PRO A 485 12.79 -6.78 -15.83
C PRO A 485 14.08 -6.12 -16.34
N HIS A 486 14.72 -6.69 -17.35
CA HIS A 486 15.98 -6.20 -17.94
C HIS A 486 15.79 -5.25 -19.12
N ILE A 487 14.55 -5.08 -19.61
CA ILE A 487 14.20 -4.19 -20.72
C ILE A 487 13.06 -3.27 -20.26
N PRO A 488 13.31 -2.27 -19.40
CA PRO A 488 12.25 -1.42 -18.84
C PRO A 488 11.44 -0.64 -19.88
N THR A 489 12.01 -0.42 -21.06
CA THR A 489 11.34 0.27 -22.19
C THR A 489 10.34 -0.61 -22.94
N GLN A 490 10.35 -1.92 -22.71
CA GLN A 490 9.36 -2.80 -23.32
C GLN A 490 8.01 -2.63 -22.63
N PRO A 491 6.90 -2.55 -23.40
CA PRO A 491 5.57 -2.50 -22.83
C PRO A 491 5.31 -3.69 -21.91
N ILE A 492 4.58 -3.46 -20.83
CA ILE A 492 4.08 -4.54 -19.98
C ILE A 492 2.83 -5.15 -20.62
N TYR A 493 2.65 -6.45 -20.45
CA TYR A 493 1.40 -7.12 -20.72
C TYR A 493 0.56 -7.19 -19.45
N ILE A 494 -0.70 -6.80 -19.55
CA ILE A 494 -1.69 -7.00 -18.50
C ILE A 494 -2.87 -7.73 -19.13
N ASP A 495 -3.26 -8.85 -18.53
CA ASP A 495 -4.40 -9.60 -18.99
C ASP A 495 -5.67 -8.73 -18.88
N PRO A 496 -6.43 -8.57 -19.98
CA PRO A 496 -7.71 -7.87 -19.93
C PRO A 496 -8.75 -8.62 -19.09
N VAL A 497 -8.56 -9.92 -18.84
CA VAL A 497 -9.45 -10.73 -18.01
C VAL A 497 -9.05 -10.60 -16.55
N VAL A 498 -10.04 -10.27 -15.72
CA VAL A 498 -9.97 -10.45 -14.27
C VAL A 498 -10.69 -11.74 -13.94
N TYR A 499 -9.96 -12.71 -13.42
CA TYR A 499 -10.46 -14.05 -13.11
C TYR A 499 -11.21 -14.06 -11.77
N ALA A 500 -12.34 -13.35 -11.71
CA ALA A 500 -13.16 -13.14 -10.52
C ALA A 500 -13.95 -14.41 -10.12
N ALA A 501 -13.29 -15.36 -9.48
CA ALA A 501 -13.89 -16.62 -9.03
C ALA A 501 -13.11 -17.21 -7.84
N ASP A 502 -13.68 -18.20 -7.15
CA ASP A 502 -12.94 -19.01 -6.16
C ASP A 502 -11.97 -19.99 -6.82
N SER A 503 -12.17 -20.28 -8.11
CA SER A 503 -11.32 -21.15 -8.91
C SER A 503 -11.19 -20.61 -10.34
N SER A 504 -9.98 -20.67 -10.87
CA SER A 504 -9.68 -20.20 -12.23
C SER A 504 -8.61 -21.06 -12.88
N GLU A 505 -8.75 -21.26 -14.19
CA GLU A 505 -7.73 -21.83 -15.06
C GLU A 505 -7.20 -20.69 -15.93
N ILE A 506 -5.90 -20.43 -15.86
CA ILE A 506 -5.22 -19.36 -16.57
C ILE A 506 -4.18 -20.00 -17.47
N THR A 507 -4.33 -19.85 -18.79
CA THR A 507 -3.38 -20.39 -19.76
C THR A 507 -2.55 -19.26 -20.35
N ILE A 508 -1.22 -19.40 -20.23
CA ILE A 508 -0.23 -18.52 -20.82
C ILE A 508 0.26 -19.18 -22.09
N GLU A 509 -0.14 -18.62 -23.23
CA GLU A 509 0.22 -19.15 -24.54
C GLU A 509 1.72 -19.04 -24.80
N HIS A 510 2.26 -20.01 -25.56
CA HIS A 510 3.67 -20.06 -25.96
C HIS A 510 4.18 -18.73 -26.53
N ASP A 511 3.41 -18.10 -27.43
CA ASP A 511 3.81 -16.84 -28.06
C ASP A 511 4.01 -15.71 -27.03
N LEU A 512 3.29 -15.73 -25.92
CA LEU A 512 3.44 -14.75 -24.84
C LEU A 512 4.66 -15.08 -23.96
N LEU A 513 4.90 -16.37 -23.68
CA LEU A 513 6.09 -16.85 -22.96
C LEU A 513 7.38 -16.48 -23.68
N GLN A 514 7.38 -16.47 -25.01
CA GLN A 514 8.53 -16.04 -25.83
C GLN A 514 8.73 -14.52 -25.89
N GLN A 515 7.77 -13.73 -25.40
CA GLN A 515 7.86 -12.26 -25.40
C GLN A 515 8.32 -11.68 -24.05
N TYR A 516 8.11 -12.41 -22.95
CA TYR A 516 8.32 -11.92 -21.59
C TYR A 516 9.04 -12.95 -20.71
N ASP A 517 10.04 -12.48 -19.96
CA ASP A 517 10.90 -13.26 -19.07
C ASP A 517 10.22 -13.54 -17.72
N GLU A 518 9.26 -12.70 -17.34
CA GLU A 518 8.63 -12.73 -16.04
C GLU A 518 7.12 -12.53 -16.13
N PHE A 519 6.41 -13.41 -15.43
CA PHE A 519 4.96 -13.33 -15.25
C PHE A 519 4.65 -13.20 -13.78
N VAL A 520 3.60 -12.43 -13.46
CA VAL A 520 3.14 -12.24 -12.09
C VAL A 520 1.62 -12.43 -12.06
N LEU A 521 1.18 -13.38 -11.25
CA LEU A 521 -0.23 -13.52 -10.90
C LEU A 521 -0.49 -12.71 -9.64
N VAL A 522 -1.28 -11.66 -9.78
CA VAL A 522 -1.77 -10.83 -8.69
C VAL A 522 -3.05 -11.47 -8.14
N LEU A 523 -3.01 -11.88 -6.88
CA LEU A 523 -4.16 -12.38 -6.15
C LEU A 523 -4.74 -11.26 -5.29
N SER A 524 -6.04 -11.03 -5.41
CA SER A 524 -6.76 -9.98 -4.68
C SER A 524 -8.11 -10.51 -4.19
N PRO A 525 -8.15 -11.22 -3.04
CA PRO A 525 -9.40 -11.68 -2.47
C PRO A 525 -10.28 -10.52 -2.04
N PHE A 526 -11.57 -10.64 -2.28
CA PHE A 526 -12.56 -9.60 -2.05
C PHE A 526 -13.85 -10.23 -1.55
N VAL A 527 -14.61 -9.46 -0.78
CA VAL A 527 -15.95 -9.83 -0.32
C VAL A 527 -16.87 -8.66 -0.65
N ILE A 528 -18.02 -8.96 -1.28
CA ILE A 528 -19.04 -7.94 -1.50
C ILE A 528 -19.61 -7.55 -0.13
N PRO A 529 -19.38 -6.32 0.33
CA PRO A 529 -19.95 -5.87 1.59
C PRO A 529 -21.48 -5.86 1.49
N ARG A 530 -22.16 -6.39 2.51
CA ARG A 530 -23.63 -6.23 2.67
C ARG A 530 -24.03 -5.70 4.05
N ALA A 531 -23.04 -5.49 4.93
CA ALA A 531 -23.10 -4.97 6.30
C ALA A 531 -21.64 -4.79 6.81
N ASN A 532 -21.44 -4.45 8.09
CA ASN A 532 -20.14 -4.44 8.77
C ASN A 532 -19.36 -5.74 8.44
N ILE A 533 -18.26 -5.59 7.68
CA ILE A 533 -17.39 -6.72 7.34
C ILE A 533 -16.47 -6.93 8.55
N ASN A 534 -16.63 -8.07 9.25
CA ASN A 534 -15.65 -8.48 10.25
C ASN A 534 -14.28 -8.62 9.59
N TYR A 535 -13.19 -8.45 10.32
CA TYR A 535 -11.87 -8.72 9.76
C TYR A 535 -11.75 -10.19 9.33
N ILE A 536 -11.32 -10.42 8.08
CA ILE A 536 -11.22 -11.75 7.46
C ILE A 536 -9.78 -11.96 6.98
N ASP A 537 -9.09 -12.87 7.66
CA ASP A 537 -7.69 -13.27 7.42
C ASP A 537 -7.57 -14.76 7.01
N ASP A 538 -6.37 -15.34 7.10
CA ASP A 538 -6.06 -16.76 6.81
C ASP A 538 -6.71 -17.32 5.54
N LEU A 539 -6.70 -16.53 4.46
CA LEU A 539 -7.27 -16.96 3.19
C LEU A 539 -6.31 -17.90 2.48
N VAL A 540 -6.56 -19.19 2.67
CA VAL A 540 -5.79 -20.26 2.03
C VAL A 540 -6.16 -20.37 0.55
N PHE A 541 -5.17 -20.68 -0.28
CA PHE A 541 -5.35 -21.03 -1.68
C PHE A 541 -4.39 -22.16 -2.06
N SER A 542 -4.68 -22.83 -3.17
CA SER A 542 -3.83 -23.84 -3.80
C SER A 542 -3.61 -23.48 -5.26
N LEU A 543 -2.41 -23.79 -5.73
CA LEU A 543 -2.00 -23.65 -7.13
C LEU A 543 -1.52 -25.00 -7.64
N ASN A 544 -1.91 -25.35 -8.86
CA ASN A 544 -1.29 -26.38 -9.66
C ASN A 544 -0.82 -25.72 -10.97
N VAL A 545 0.42 -25.99 -11.36
CA VAL A 545 1.01 -25.45 -12.58
C VAL A 545 1.50 -26.61 -13.41
N THR A 546 1.06 -26.64 -14.66
CA THR A 546 1.42 -27.66 -15.65
C THR A 546 1.73 -26.98 -16.97
N ASP A 547 2.71 -27.47 -17.71
CA ASP A 547 2.82 -27.13 -19.13
C ASP A 547 1.92 -28.05 -19.97
N THR A 548 1.59 -27.65 -21.20
CA THR A 548 0.84 -28.49 -22.15
C THR A 548 1.75 -29.38 -22.99
N SER A 549 3.02 -29.43 -22.62
CA SER A 549 4.07 -30.22 -23.24
C SER A 549 3.86 -31.70 -23.02
N GLU A 550 4.12 -32.51 -24.04
CA GLU A 550 4.26 -33.95 -23.85
C GLU A 550 5.67 -34.27 -23.32
N PRO A 551 5.83 -35.17 -22.34
CA PRO A 551 7.14 -35.58 -21.85
C PRO A 551 8.02 -36.12 -23.00
N ILE A 552 9.30 -35.74 -23.00
CA ILE A 552 10.28 -36.31 -23.92
C ILE A 552 10.54 -37.76 -23.49
N GLU A 553 9.97 -38.74 -24.19
CA GLU A 553 10.16 -40.16 -23.86
C GLU A 553 11.51 -40.73 -24.33
N THR A 554 12.13 -40.11 -25.34
CA THR A 554 13.35 -40.62 -25.98
C THR A 554 14.31 -39.49 -26.35
N ILE A 555 15.61 -39.79 -26.40
CA ILE A 555 16.60 -38.82 -26.83
C ILE A 555 16.44 -38.55 -28.34
N VAL A 556 16.21 -37.29 -28.69
CA VAL A 556 16.13 -36.81 -30.08
C VAL A 556 17.27 -35.82 -30.32
N ILE A 557 18.02 -36.03 -31.38
CA ILE A 557 19.12 -35.15 -31.80
C ILE A 557 18.70 -34.53 -33.14
N SER A 558 18.75 -33.21 -33.29
CA SER A 558 18.37 -32.55 -34.55
C SER A 558 19.42 -32.78 -35.65
N GLU A 559 19.07 -32.43 -36.90
CA GLU A 559 20.10 -32.19 -37.91
C GLU A 559 20.84 -30.88 -37.59
N PRO A 560 22.13 -30.74 -37.96
CA PRO A 560 22.89 -29.52 -37.69
C PRO A 560 22.41 -28.36 -38.55
N TYR A 561 22.32 -27.16 -37.98
CA TYR A 561 21.94 -25.94 -38.68
C TYR A 561 22.87 -24.76 -38.33
N PRO A 562 23.25 -23.91 -39.31
CA PRO A 562 22.96 -24.05 -40.73
C PRO A 562 23.86 -25.11 -41.40
N ASN A 563 23.34 -25.75 -42.44
CA ASN A 563 24.05 -26.77 -43.21
C ASN A 563 23.64 -26.70 -44.70
N PRO A 564 24.51 -26.21 -45.62
CA PRO A 564 25.92 -25.87 -45.41
C PRO A 564 26.12 -24.64 -44.51
N TYR A 565 27.19 -24.65 -43.74
CA TYR A 565 27.67 -23.52 -42.95
C TYR A 565 28.63 -22.68 -43.78
N VAL A 566 28.31 -21.40 -43.99
CA VAL A 566 29.11 -20.48 -44.80
C VAL A 566 29.77 -19.45 -43.87
N ILE A 567 31.05 -19.62 -43.59
CA ILE A 567 31.78 -18.89 -42.54
C ILE A 567 31.66 -17.37 -42.73
N SER A 568 31.81 -16.91 -43.98
CA SER A 568 31.70 -15.50 -44.34
C SER A 568 30.29 -14.89 -44.23
N GLN A 569 29.23 -15.71 -44.16
CA GLN A 569 27.83 -15.26 -44.13
C GLN A 569 27.13 -15.50 -42.78
N SER A 570 27.70 -16.29 -41.89
CA SER A 570 27.06 -16.68 -40.62
C SER A 570 27.05 -15.59 -39.54
N ALA A 571 27.68 -14.43 -39.74
CA ALA A 571 27.67 -13.29 -38.80
C ALA A 571 28.00 -13.63 -37.32
N GLY A 572 28.81 -14.66 -37.08
CA GLY A 572 29.16 -15.14 -35.73
C GLY A 572 28.18 -16.14 -35.10
N GLN A 573 27.21 -16.64 -35.87
CA GLN A 573 26.29 -17.70 -35.44
C GLN A 573 26.97 -19.08 -35.57
N ASP A 574 26.87 -19.93 -34.54
CA ASP A 574 27.45 -21.28 -34.54
C ASP A 574 26.62 -22.27 -35.38
N ILE A 575 27.25 -23.35 -35.82
CA ILE A 575 26.54 -24.58 -36.22
C ILE A 575 26.00 -25.19 -34.94
N TYR A 576 24.70 -25.32 -34.81
CA TYR A 576 24.10 -25.90 -33.62
C TYR A 576 23.33 -27.17 -33.92
N VAL A 577 23.29 -28.03 -32.91
CA VAL A 577 22.47 -29.24 -32.85
C VAL A 577 21.65 -29.13 -31.57
N GLU A 578 20.34 -29.29 -31.72
CA GLU A 578 19.41 -29.36 -30.60
C GLU A 578 19.31 -30.81 -30.13
N VAL A 579 19.39 -31.02 -28.82
CA VAL A 579 19.26 -32.33 -28.20
C VAL A 579 18.16 -32.31 -27.16
N MET A 580 17.12 -33.10 -27.41
CA MET A 580 16.02 -33.36 -26.49
C MET A 580 16.29 -34.68 -25.76
N GLN A 581 16.08 -34.74 -24.45
CA GLN A 581 16.38 -35.89 -23.59
C GLN A 581 15.32 -36.05 -22.48
N PRO A 582 15.01 -37.29 -22.04
CA PRO A 582 14.03 -37.52 -20.97
C PRO A 582 14.44 -36.96 -19.61
N GLU A 583 15.74 -36.97 -19.32
CA GLU A 583 16.34 -36.37 -18.12
C GLU A 583 17.63 -35.66 -18.51
N PRO A 584 17.98 -34.51 -17.87
CA PRO A 584 19.20 -33.78 -18.18
C PRO A 584 20.47 -34.62 -18.00
N GLN A 585 21.22 -34.82 -19.08
CA GLN A 585 22.47 -35.60 -19.10
C GLN A 585 23.57 -34.84 -19.84
N PRO A 586 24.86 -35.03 -19.47
CA PRO A 586 25.97 -34.41 -20.18
C PRO A 586 25.94 -34.71 -21.69
N ILE A 587 26.09 -33.66 -22.50
CA ILE A 587 26.09 -33.73 -23.95
C ILE A 587 27.49 -33.50 -24.44
N ARG A 588 28.06 -34.48 -25.12
CA ARG A 588 29.39 -34.35 -25.73
C ARG A 588 29.26 -34.18 -27.23
N MET A 589 29.86 -33.12 -27.77
CA MET A 589 30.06 -32.91 -29.20
C MET A 589 31.53 -33.10 -29.55
N GLN A 590 31.80 -33.92 -30.55
CA GLN A 590 33.12 -34.04 -31.16
C GLN A 590 33.01 -33.86 -32.67
N VAL A 591 33.91 -33.08 -33.25
CA VAL A 591 33.91 -32.81 -34.69
C VAL A 591 35.12 -33.47 -35.32
N TYR A 592 34.90 -34.19 -36.41
CA TYR A 592 35.94 -34.92 -37.13
C TYR A 592 35.97 -34.55 -38.62
N THR A 593 37.15 -34.60 -39.21
CA THR A 593 37.32 -34.65 -40.67
C THR A 593 36.86 -36.00 -41.23
N LEU A 594 36.63 -36.11 -42.54
CA LEU A 594 36.31 -37.39 -43.19
C LEU A 594 37.41 -38.47 -43.04
N SER A 595 38.65 -38.08 -42.77
CA SER A 595 39.75 -39.01 -42.47
C SER A 595 39.79 -39.48 -41.01
N GLY A 596 38.89 -38.97 -40.15
CA GLY A 596 38.78 -39.36 -38.74
C GLY A 596 39.69 -38.57 -37.79
N GLU A 597 40.25 -37.45 -38.24
CA GLU A 597 41.00 -36.53 -37.36
C GLU A 597 40.02 -35.64 -36.60
N ARG A 598 40.13 -35.58 -35.27
CA ARG A 598 39.30 -34.72 -34.43
C ARG A 598 39.79 -33.29 -34.50
N VAL A 599 38.87 -32.36 -34.76
CA VAL A 599 39.19 -30.93 -34.88
C VAL A 599 38.60 -30.09 -33.76
N PHE A 600 37.56 -30.57 -33.08
CA PHE A 600 36.91 -29.86 -31.97
C PHE A 600 36.25 -30.86 -31.01
N GLU A 601 36.20 -30.51 -29.73
CA GLU A 601 35.45 -31.21 -28.69
C GLU A 601 34.85 -30.20 -27.72
N SER A 602 33.59 -30.42 -27.37
CA SER A 602 32.92 -29.71 -26.28
C SER A 602 32.07 -30.69 -25.47
N GLU A 603 31.92 -30.39 -24.18
CA GLU A 603 31.01 -31.10 -23.29
C GLU A 603 30.15 -30.05 -22.60
N VAL A 604 28.84 -30.18 -22.74
CA VAL A 604 27.85 -29.32 -22.10
C VAL A 604 27.21 -30.14 -20.99
N ALA A 605 27.37 -29.68 -19.75
CA ALA A 605 26.62 -30.21 -18.63
C ALA A 605 25.18 -29.73 -18.75
N ALA A 606 24.32 -30.55 -19.36
CA ALA A 606 22.92 -30.20 -19.55
C ALA A 606 22.25 -29.95 -18.21
N SER A 607 21.55 -28.84 -18.14
CA SER A 607 20.68 -28.50 -17.02
C SER A 607 19.20 -28.65 -17.39
N ARG A 608 18.91 -28.83 -18.68
CA ARG A 608 17.57 -28.90 -19.26
C ARG A 608 17.38 -30.19 -20.05
N THR A 609 16.13 -30.57 -20.27
CA THR A 609 15.74 -31.69 -21.14
C THR A 609 15.76 -31.32 -22.62
N THR A 610 15.82 -30.04 -22.97
CA THR A 610 16.19 -29.54 -24.30
C THR A 610 17.43 -28.66 -24.18
N GLU A 611 18.49 -28.98 -24.90
CA GLU A 611 19.76 -28.24 -24.89
C GLU A 611 20.30 -28.02 -26.30
N ILE A 612 20.97 -26.89 -26.51
CA ILE A 612 21.60 -26.55 -27.78
C ILE A 612 23.12 -26.66 -27.62
N VAL A 613 23.75 -27.48 -28.46
CA VAL A 613 25.21 -27.61 -28.51
C VAL A 613 25.75 -27.05 -29.83
N GLY A 614 26.76 -26.19 -29.74
CA GLY A 614 27.27 -25.40 -30.85
C GLY A 614 28.73 -25.68 -31.21
N TRP A 615 29.07 -25.47 -32.49
CA TRP A 615 30.43 -25.41 -33.03
C TRP A 615 30.56 -24.25 -34.03
N ASN A 616 31.52 -23.37 -33.79
CA ASN A 616 31.71 -22.14 -34.55
C ASN A 616 32.52 -22.30 -35.86
N GLY A 617 32.86 -23.52 -36.26
CA GLY A 617 33.70 -23.80 -37.44
C GLY A 617 35.20 -23.61 -37.22
N HIS A 618 35.68 -23.51 -35.98
CA HIS A 618 37.11 -23.42 -35.66
C HIS A 618 37.62 -24.71 -35.00
N ASN A 619 38.91 -24.98 -35.14
CA ASN A 619 39.56 -26.10 -34.44
C ASN A 619 39.83 -25.77 -32.96
N GLU A 620 40.38 -26.74 -32.21
CA GLU A 620 40.78 -26.55 -30.79
C GLU A 620 41.81 -25.42 -30.58
N GLU A 621 42.56 -25.03 -31.62
CA GLU A 621 43.56 -23.96 -31.59
C GLU A 621 42.95 -22.57 -31.90
N GLY A 622 41.67 -22.53 -32.27
CA GLY A 622 40.95 -21.31 -32.65
C GLY A 622 41.15 -20.89 -34.11
N ASP A 623 41.73 -21.75 -34.96
CA ASP A 623 41.88 -21.53 -36.40
C ASP A 623 40.65 -22.01 -37.17
N VAL A 624 40.28 -21.28 -38.22
CA VAL A 624 39.20 -21.65 -39.14
C VAL A 624 39.53 -22.98 -39.83
N VAL A 625 38.57 -23.92 -39.84
CA VAL A 625 38.74 -25.18 -40.55
C VAL A 625 38.53 -25.02 -42.05
N ALA A 626 39.22 -25.83 -42.86
CA ALA A 626 39.11 -25.75 -44.32
C ALA A 626 37.70 -26.10 -44.84
N SER A 627 37.33 -25.54 -46.00
CA SER A 627 36.10 -25.93 -46.70
C SER A 627 36.06 -27.45 -46.94
N GLY A 628 34.93 -28.10 -46.60
CA GLY A 628 34.81 -29.56 -46.71
C GLY A 628 33.64 -30.15 -45.94
N MET A 629 33.59 -31.48 -45.90
CA MET A 629 32.60 -32.21 -45.09
C MET A 629 33.19 -32.60 -43.74
N TYR A 630 32.43 -32.35 -42.68
CA TYR A 630 32.78 -32.69 -41.30
C TYR A 630 31.71 -33.59 -40.70
N LEU A 631 32.13 -34.44 -39.76
CA LEU A 631 31.27 -35.34 -38.99
C LEU A 631 31.12 -34.80 -37.59
N LEU A 632 29.89 -34.52 -37.17
CA LEU A 632 29.56 -34.16 -35.78
C LEU A 632 29.13 -35.44 -35.07
N TYR A 633 29.92 -35.91 -34.12
CA TYR A 633 29.57 -37.01 -33.23
C TYR A 633 28.99 -36.42 -31.94
N ILE A 634 27.70 -36.63 -31.72
CA ILE A 634 26.95 -36.20 -30.54
C ILE A 634 26.67 -37.43 -29.67
N SER A 635 27.02 -37.37 -28.39
CA SER A 635 26.81 -38.43 -27.41
C SER A 635 26.05 -37.89 -26.20
N VAL A 636 24.93 -38.54 -25.85
CA VAL A 636 24.07 -38.25 -24.70
C VAL A 636 23.57 -39.55 -24.10
N GLY A 637 23.90 -39.80 -22.83
CA GLY A 637 23.53 -41.04 -22.15
C GLY A 637 24.02 -42.28 -22.92
N ASP A 638 23.09 -43.15 -23.31
CA ASP A 638 23.35 -44.34 -24.12
C ASP A 638 23.17 -44.12 -25.64
N VAL A 639 22.91 -42.88 -26.08
CA VAL A 639 22.63 -42.54 -27.48
C VAL A 639 23.78 -41.78 -28.11
N ASP A 640 24.27 -42.32 -29.22
CA ASP A 640 25.27 -41.69 -30.06
C ASP A 640 24.71 -41.44 -31.47
N ARG A 641 24.98 -40.26 -32.04
CA ARG A 641 24.63 -39.94 -33.42
C ARG A 641 25.77 -39.26 -34.16
N VAL A 642 26.03 -39.72 -35.38
CA VAL A 642 26.93 -39.05 -36.32
C VAL A 642 26.11 -38.26 -37.32
N LEU A 643 26.31 -36.94 -37.33
CA LEU A 643 25.72 -35.97 -38.24
C LEU A 643 26.77 -35.50 -39.24
N LYS A 644 26.33 -34.89 -40.35
CA LYS A 644 27.23 -34.36 -41.38
C LYS A 644 26.95 -32.89 -41.61
N VAL A 645 28.00 -32.07 -41.61
CA VAL A 645 27.91 -30.65 -41.97
C VAL A 645 28.90 -30.32 -43.08
N ALA A 646 28.45 -29.54 -44.05
CA ALA A 646 29.32 -28.96 -45.08
C ALA A 646 29.80 -27.58 -44.61
N ILE A 647 31.11 -27.37 -44.57
CA ILE A 647 31.75 -26.08 -44.30
C ILE A 647 32.18 -25.46 -45.62
N ILE A 648 31.84 -24.18 -45.81
CA ILE A 648 32.23 -23.36 -46.95
C ILE A 648 32.85 -22.08 -46.38
N GLU A 649 34.12 -21.84 -46.73
CA GLU A 649 34.87 -20.64 -46.35
C GLU A 649 34.42 -19.41 -47.16
#